data_AF-A0A8T4DVW2-F1
#
_entry.id   AF-A0A8T4DVW2-F1
#
_cell.length_a   1.000
_cell.length_b   1.000
_cell.length_c   1.000
_cell.angle_alpha   90.00
_cell.angle_beta   90.00
_cell.angle_gamma   90.00
#
_symmetry.space_group_name_H-M   'P 1'
#
loop_
_entity.id
_entity.type
_entity.pdbx_description
1 polymer ?
#
loop_
_entity_poly.entity_id
_entity_poly.type
_entity_poly.pdbx_seq_one_letter_code
_entity_poly.pdbx_strand_id
1 'polypeptide(L)'
;MKTRVPIYVVMIGNRSTNMLLSKTFTGVNILCILLTLNLLSGHFGFITASLAHLISIYLILGILLLNLPLRQTLHTLTQRTPRRVHLMISLTVCLVGFLLLIISNTQLIWMSSISVFLSGLFLCVKTLDRTRTELGLLAVASFGYAIVFLLLQTLPLSWYIYQQSSLLVTTSIGSMTGTPQTLGPTTSSLGILLVSLVFLLTVFFFTSKKTKRDIVWFSLCSVGLFLLWSLYLTFLSLTTYPAIESLNYHVYFFLFSLLPPFLSLYSYHSTEPDSFVVPQKRRVIHLLKNGTVWAAVFLFVSSMIFTIVITPEDSRDDSKKVLFYGSNMVGTWDVPEYGKYGKDAVGMFGLWPVYLTTLGYQTALIVQNTTEFLTFLQPPDQNITISLNLTEYTTVIESETITKNLLDGTTIFVVSNLNTSFTDEEQTRIWEYVKDGGSLLVIGDHTNVGGIQDPLNELLAPVGISYRFDAALPLDDQAKWLTCTRLLYHPITIPMTSIDEIQYGVGASLDITSSAFPLIIGTSALSDAGNTSNQDIAYLGDYEYNKGEHLGDVILVAGAYYGKGKVLVFGDTSSFQNPALPFSYFFVQSTFAWLSRTQNSITIPYQIISSLLFLLGVVIVYYVLKNKTIPFALFPLLLCISLFISTSINPLLVSENVNNLSGHVVCIDASHGERFSIESFTDASVNGLIVNLQRNNFLPLILREFSRDTVKQSTLILFNAPTKAFTEDEVSFLHSYMQNGGVILLATGYDDKDASLPLLKEYNIDIQPTPLGPVPYVEGNLSLYQNEPRFVDSWPLSFQEEHIRSYYNFTWQNLTFHLVIFIKQGKGGLLVVSDSQYLLDKNIESIYDYWPGNILFLKYLLDELAQVEEQ
;
A
#
# COMPACT_ATOMS: atom_id res chain seq x y z
N MET A 1 -15.99 -3.22 -74.75
CA MET A 1 -14.58 -2.86 -74.52
C MET A 1 -14.46 -1.35 -74.32
N LYS A 2 -14.30 -0.89 -73.07
CA LYS A 2 -13.78 0.44 -72.71
C LYS A 2 -13.32 0.34 -71.25
N THR A 3 -12.02 0.24 -71.07
CA THR A 3 -11.31 0.21 -69.79
C THR A 3 -11.55 1.51 -69.03
N ARG A 4 -12.25 1.44 -67.89
CA ARG A 4 -12.24 2.48 -66.87
C ARG A 4 -10.97 2.30 -66.03
N VAL A 5 -10.08 3.28 -66.08
CA VAL A 5 -8.96 3.43 -65.14
C VAL A 5 -9.56 3.75 -63.76
N PRO A 6 -9.26 2.97 -62.69
CA PRO A 6 -9.71 3.31 -61.36
C PRO A 6 -8.88 4.46 -60.78
N ILE A 7 -9.59 5.40 -60.16
CA ILE A 7 -9.10 6.58 -59.42
C ILE A 7 -8.44 6.10 -58.10
N TYR A 8 -7.31 5.38 -58.21
CA TYR A 8 -6.53 4.91 -57.06
C TYR A 8 -5.02 5.12 -57.23
N VAL A 9 -4.58 5.82 -58.28
CA VAL A 9 -3.15 6.01 -58.60
C VAL A 9 -2.64 7.43 -58.28
N VAL A 10 -3.47 8.34 -57.75
CA VAL A 10 -3.06 9.76 -57.55
C VAL A 10 -2.71 10.12 -56.09
N MET A 11 -2.76 9.19 -55.13
CA MET A 11 -2.27 9.44 -53.74
C MET A 11 -1.09 8.57 -53.30
N ILE A 12 -0.36 7.97 -54.25
CA ILE A 12 0.89 7.24 -53.99
C ILE A 12 2.00 7.93 -54.77
N GLY A 13 2.37 9.13 -54.34
CA GLY A 13 3.25 9.99 -55.14
C GLY A 13 4.07 11.00 -54.37
N ASN A 14 4.28 10.83 -53.06
CA ASN A 14 5.25 11.67 -52.34
C ASN A 14 6.05 10.83 -51.34
N ARG A 15 7.31 10.53 -51.69
CA ARG A 15 8.28 9.89 -50.76
C ARG A 15 8.43 10.68 -49.46
N SER A 16 8.24 12.00 -49.52
CA SER A 16 8.33 12.92 -48.38
C SER A 16 7.20 12.73 -47.36
N THR A 17 5.95 12.52 -47.80
CA THR A 17 4.81 12.34 -46.88
C THR A 17 4.88 11.03 -46.14
N ASN A 18 5.26 9.92 -46.80
CA ASN A 18 5.46 8.63 -46.16
C ASN A 18 6.64 8.64 -45.15
N MET A 19 7.69 9.39 -45.44
CA MET A 19 8.84 9.54 -44.52
C MET A 19 8.46 10.39 -43.29
N LEU A 20 7.70 11.47 -43.49
CA LEU A 20 7.19 12.31 -42.40
C LEU A 20 6.27 11.51 -41.48
N LEU A 21 5.30 10.78 -42.05
CA LEU A 21 4.35 9.95 -41.30
C LEU A 21 5.06 8.87 -40.45
N SER A 22 6.12 8.24 -41.01
CA SER A 22 6.91 7.23 -40.30
C SER A 22 7.67 7.81 -39.10
N LYS A 23 8.25 9.02 -39.26
CA LYS A 23 8.92 9.75 -38.18
C LYS A 23 7.93 10.19 -37.10
N THR A 24 6.74 10.65 -37.48
CA THR A 24 5.67 10.99 -36.53
C THR A 24 5.27 9.78 -35.70
N PHE A 25 5.09 8.60 -36.31
CA PHE A 25 4.79 7.38 -35.56
C PHE A 25 5.89 6.94 -34.61
N THR A 26 7.16 7.14 -35.00
CA THR A 26 8.30 6.91 -34.10
C THR A 26 8.22 7.82 -32.87
N GLY A 27 7.92 9.11 -33.09
CA GLY A 27 7.75 10.09 -32.03
C GLY A 27 6.64 9.73 -31.04
N VAL A 28 5.48 9.33 -31.58
CA VAL A 28 4.32 8.89 -30.77
C VAL A 28 4.65 7.66 -29.94
N ASN A 29 5.31 6.65 -30.52
CA ASN A 29 5.69 5.43 -29.79
C ASN A 29 6.61 5.74 -28.59
N ILE A 30 7.62 6.61 -28.78
CA ILE A 30 8.55 7.00 -27.70
C ILE A 30 7.80 7.77 -26.61
N LEU A 31 7.02 8.79 -26.99
CA LEU A 31 6.23 9.59 -26.06
C LEU A 31 5.35 8.69 -25.20
N CYS A 32 4.54 7.83 -25.84
CA CYS A 32 3.60 6.97 -25.13
C CYS A 32 4.31 5.96 -24.23
N ILE A 33 5.40 5.30 -24.68
CA ILE A 33 6.11 4.32 -23.83
C ILE A 33 6.85 4.97 -22.67
N LEU A 34 7.56 6.08 -22.90
CA LEU A 34 8.26 6.75 -21.80
C LEU A 34 7.25 7.37 -20.82
N LEU A 35 6.11 7.88 -21.29
CA LEU A 35 5.02 8.33 -20.44
C LEU A 35 4.46 7.17 -19.60
N THR A 36 4.17 6.03 -20.23
CA THR A 36 3.71 4.81 -19.53
C THR A 36 4.69 4.35 -18.45
N LEU A 37 6.00 4.31 -18.73
CA LEU A 37 7.01 3.94 -17.73
C LEU A 37 7.03 4.90 -16.53
N ASN A 38 6.93 6.21 -16.77
CA ASN A 38 6.90 7.21 -15.70
C ASN A 38 5.60 7.16 -14.89
N LEU A 39 4.44 6.97 -15.54
CA LEU A 39 3.14 6.83 -14.88
C LEU A 39 3.12 5.61 -13.96
N LEU A 40 3.48 4.44 -14.46
CA LEU A 40 3.47 3.21 -13.67
C LEU A 40 4.52 3.19 -12.55
N SER A 41 5.56 4.06 -12.63
CA SER A 41 6.59 4.19 -11.60
C SER A 41 6.21 5.19 -10.49
N GLY A 42 5.11 5.92 -10.68
CA GLY A 42 4.69 7.01 -9.78
C GLY A 42 5.63 8.21 -9.82
N HIS A 43 6.22 8.54 -10.97
CA HIS A 43 7.13 9.69 -11.09
C HIS A 43 6.43 11.05 -11.23
N PHE A 44 5.11 11.07 -11.41
CA PHE A 44 4.31 12.30 -11.61
C PHE A 44 3.53 12.74 -10.35
N GLY A 45 3.88 12.24 -9.16
CA GLY A 45 3.20 12.61 -7.92
C GLY A 45 1.75 12.07 -7.84
N PHE A 46 0.77 12.94 -7.60
CA PHE A 46 -0.63 12.69 -7.16
C PHE A 46 -1.53 11.85 -8.06
N ILE A 47 -0.98 11.16 -9.05
CA ILE A 47 -1.77 10.24 -9.86
C ILE A 47 -1.86 8.92 -9.09
N THR A 48 -3.06 8.59 -8.60
CA THR A 48 -3.32 7.28 -7.97
C THR A 48 -2.80 6.16 -8.87
N ALA A 49 -2.25 5.11 -8.26
CA ALA A 49 -1.69 3.99 -9.00
C ALA A 49 -2.72 3.37 -9.98
N SER A 50 -3.99 3.31 -9.57
CA SER A 50 -5.11 2.82 -10.40
C SER A 50 -5.39 3.70 -11.63
N LEU A 51 -5.38 5.02 -11.48
CA LEU A 51 -5.56 5.95 -12.62
C LEU A 51 -4.36 5.90 -13.56
N ALA A 52 -3.14 5.93 -13.02
CA ALA A 52 -1.91 5.79 -13.80
C ALA A 52 -1.88 4.47 -14.60
N HIS A 53 -2.36 3.39 -13.97
CA HIS A 53 -2.50 2.07 -14.57
C HIS A 53 -3.54 2.06 -15.70
N LEU A 54 -4.72 2.63 -15.48
CA LEU A 54 -5.77 2.75 -16.48
C LEU A 54 -5.31 3.55 -17.71
N ILE A 55 -4.71 4.72 -17.51
CA ILE A 55 -4.15 5.55 -18.59
C ILE A 55 -3.10 4.75 -19.37
N SER A 56 -2.24 4.03 -18.67
CA SER A 56 -1.20 3.20 -19.30
C SER A 56 -1.79 2.07 -20.15
N ILE A 57 -2.87 1.41 -19.71
CA ILE A 57 -3.58 0.40 -20.52
C ILE A 57 -4.06 1.01 -21.84
N TYR A 58 -4.68 2.20 -21.80
CA TYR A 58 -5.14 2.89 -23.01
C TYR A 58 -3.99 3.32 -23.93
N LEU A 59 -2.88 3.82 -23.38
CA LEU A 59 -1.69 4.17 -24.16
C LEU A 59 -1.11 2.94 -24.88
N ILE A 60 -0.97 1.81 -24.17
CA ILE A 60 -0.46 0.55 -24.71
C ILE A 60 -1.40 -0.02 -25.79
N LEU A 61 -2.73 0.06 -25.57
CA LEU A 61 -3.73 -0.30 -26.58
C LEU A 61 -3.62 0.59 -27.83
N GLY A 62 -3.42 1.90 -27.65
CA GLY A 62 -3.16 2.83 -28.74
C GLY A 62 -1.93 2.46 -29.56
N ILE A 63 -0.82 2.10 -28.91
CA ILE A 63 0.40 1.63 -29.57
C ILE A 63 0.16 0.34 -30.36
N LEU A 64 -0.61 -0.61 -29.81
CA LEU A 64 -0.99 -1.83 -30.52
C LEU A 64 -1.72 -1.50 -31.83
N LEU A 65 -2.77 -0.67 -31.75
CA LEU A 65 -3.61 -0.30 -32.89
C LEU A 65 -2.83 0.49 -33.95
N LEU A 66 -1.92 1.36 -33.53
CA LEU A 66 -1.11 2.19 -34.43
C LEU A 66 -0.08 1.36 -35.21
N ASN A 67 0.50 0.33 -34.60
CA ASN A 67 1.62 -0.42 -35.18
C ASN A 67 1.19 -1.74 -35.85
N LEU A 68 0.06 -2.35 -35.46
CA LEU A 68 -0.37 -3.65 -35.98
C LEU A 68 -1.28 -3.49 -37.21
N PRO A 69 -0.86 -3.93 -38.42
CA PRO A 69 -1.68 -3.80 -39.62
C PRO A 69 -2.76 -4.89 -39.70
N LEU A 70 -3.90 -4.65 -39.05
CA LEU A 70 -5.01 -5.62 -38.89
C LEU A 70 -5.34 -6.42 -40.16
N ARG A 71 -5.45 -5.77 -41.33
CA ARG A 71 -5.75 -6.47 -42.60
C ARG A 71 -4.66 -7.47 -43.01
N GLN A 72 -3.38 -7.10 -42.89
CA GLN A 72 -2.25 -7.96 -43.23
C GLN A 72 -2.09 -9.09 -42.19
N THR A 73 -2.33 -8.79 -40.92
CA THR A 73 -2.32 -9.76 -39.83
C THR A 73 -3.38 -10.85 -40.08
N LEU A 74 -4.63 -10.46 -40.31
CA LEU A 74 -5.74 -11.39 -40.60
C LEU A 74 -5.47 -12.24 -41.85
N HIS A 75 -4.96 -11.62 -42.91
CA HIS A 75 -4.59 -12.35 -44.12
C HIS A 75 -3.49 -13.39 -43.90
N THR A 76 -2.48 -13.06 -43.09
CA THR A 76 -1.38 -13.99 -42.79
C THR A 76 -1.83 -15.13 -41.87
N LEU A 77 -2.77 -14.88 -40.96
CA LEU A 77 -3.34 -15.90 -40.07
C LEU A 77 -4.19 -16.94 -40.80
N THR A 78 -4.83 -16.57 -41.91
CA THR A 78 -5.62 -17.52 -42.73
C THR A 78 -4.76 -18.40 -43.65
N GLN A 79 -3.52 -18.01 -43.91
CA GLN A 79 -2.59 -18.80 -44.73
C GLN A 79 -1.95 -19.95 -43.95
N ARG A 80 -1.77 -21.12 -44.59
CA ARG A 80 -1.02 -22.27 -44.02
C ARG A 80 0.49 -22.15 -44.29
N THR A 81 1.13 -21.09 -43.80
CA THR A 81 2.57 -20.84 -43.98
C THR A 81 3.32 -20.93 -42.64
N PRO A 82 4.65 -21.20 -42.64
CA PRO A 82 5.46 -21.12 -41.42
C PRO A 82 5.44 -19.73 -40.77
N ARG A 83 5.16 -18.67 -41.56
CA ARG A 83 4.95 -17.30 -41.05
C ARG A 83 3.75 -17.21 -40.12
N ARG A 84 2.68 -18.00 -40.35
CA ARG A 84 1.51 -18.06 -39.45
C ARG A 84 1.92 -18.48 -38.04
N VAL A 85 2.78 -19.49 -37.89
CA VAL A 85 3.19 -19.99 -36.57
C VAL A 85 3.97 -18.91 -35.81
N HIS A 86 4.90 -18.22 -36.46
CA HIS A 86 5.65 -17.12 -35.85
C HIS A 86 4.75 -15.95 -35.48
N LEU A 87 3.78 -15.61 -36.33
CA LEU A 87 2.81 -14.58 -36.05
C LEU A 87 1.92 -14.95 -34.86
N MET A 88 1.46 -16.20 -34.75
CA MET A 88 0.68 -16.66 -33.60
C MET A 88 1.50 -16.58 -32.30
N ILE A 89 2.74 -17.07 -32.30
CA ILE A 89 3.62 -16.97 -31.11
C ILE A 89 3.82 -15.50 -30.70
N SER A 90 4.08 -14.62 -31.67
CA SER A 90 4.31 -13.20 -31.40
C SER A 90 3.06 -12.51 -30.86
N LEU A 91 1.88 -12.84 -31.40
CA LEU A 91 0.59 -12.36 -30.89
C LEU A 91 0.30 -12.90 -29.49
N THR A 92 0.61 -14.16 -29.20
CA THR A 92 0.47 -14.73 -27.87
C THR A 92 1.37 -14.01 -26.86
N VAL A 93 2.64 -13.77 -27.18
CA VAL A 93 3.55 -13.01 -26.29
C VAL A 93 3.01 -11.59 -26.05
N CYS A 94 2.55 -10.92 -27.11
CA CYS A 94 1.95 -9.59 -27.02
C CYS A 94 0.69 -9.60 -26.13
N LEU A 95 -0.18 -10.59 -26.30
CA LEU A 95 -1.40 -10.77 -25.53
C LEU A 95 -1.10 -11.08 -24.06
N VAL A 96 -0.14 -11.97 -23.78
CA VAL A 96 0.29 -12.30 -22.41
C VAL A 96 0.81 -11.06 -21.69
N GLY A 97 1.68 -10.27 -22.33
CA GLY A 97 2.16 -9.01 -21.75
C GLY A 97 1.02 -8.01 -21.47
N PHE A 98 0.03 -7.92 -22.37
CA PHE A 98 -1.12 -7.04 -22.17
C PHE A 98 -2.09 -7.53 -21.08
N LEU A 99 -2.37 -8.84 -21.03
CA LEU A 99 -3.22 -9.44 -20.00
C LEU A 99 -2.58 -9.34 -18.62
N LEU A 100 -1.26 -9.58 -18.50
CA LEU A 100 -0.54 -9.41 -17.24
C LEU A 100 -0.56 -7.95 -16.78
N LEU A 101 -0.42 -7.00 -17.71
CA LEU A 101 -0.62 -5.59 -17.38
C LEU A 101 -2.01 -5.35 -16.80
N ILE A 102 -3.09 -5.89 -17.37
CA ILE A 102 -4.48 -5.66 -16.90
C ILE A 102 -4.76 -6.35 -15.56
N ILE A 103 -4.36 -7.61 -15.40
CA ILE A 103 -4.83 -8.49 -14.32
C ILE A 103 -3.98 -8.34 -13.05
N SER A 104 -2.72 -7.96 -13.17
CA SER A 104 -1.84 -7.85 -12.00
C SER A 104 -2.12 -6.57 -11.19
N ASN A 105 -1.94 -6.67 -9.87
CA ASN A 105 -2.09 -5.55 -8.94
C ASN A 105 -0.75 -4.99 -8.44
N THR A 106 0.38 -5.41 -9.02
CA THR A 106 1.72 -5.01 -8.56
C THR A 106 2.49 -4.24 -9.62
N GLN A 107 3.10 -3.11 -9.22
CA GLN A 107 3.90 -2.26 -10.11
C GLN A 107 5.09 -3.01 -10.74
N LEU A 108 5.70 -3.97 -10.02
CA LEU A 108 6.78 -4.81 -10.56
C LEU A 108 6.35 -5.62 -11.79
N ILE A 109 5.14 -6.20 -11.76
CA ILE A 109 4.60 -6.94 -12.91
C ILE A 109 4.21 -5.97 -14.03
N TRP A 110 3.63 -4.82 -13.70
CA TRP A 110 3.30 -3.79 -14.69
C TRP A 110 4.54 -3.38 -15.51
N MET A 111 5.66 -3.09 -14.84
CA MET A 111 6.91 -2.70 -15.50
C MET A 111 7.46 -3.78 -16.43
N SER A 112 7.55 -5.01 -15.95
CA SER A 112 8.07 -6.12 -16.75
C SER A 112 7.12 -6.48 -17.91
N SER A 113 5.81 -6.36 -17.73
CA SER A 113 4.78 -6.63 -18.73
C SER A 113 4.90 -5.74 -19.98
N ILE A 114 5.27 -4.46 -19.82
CA ILE A 114 5.51 -3.54 -20.96
C ILE A 114 6.59 -4.11 -21.89
N SER A 115 7.69 -4.59 -21.31
CA SER A 115 8.80 -5.14 -22.10
C SER A 115 8.41 -6.44 -22.83
N VAL A 116 7.56 -7.27 -22.23
CA VAL A 116 6.98 -8.47 -22.86
C VAL A 116 6.05 -8.07 -24.01
N PHE A 117 5.12 -7.14 -23.77
CA PHE A 117 4.20 -6.61 -24.77
C PHE A 117 4.95 -6.05 -25.98
N LEU A 118 5.91 -5.14 -25.75
CA LEU A 118 6.69 -4.53 -26.83
C LEU A 118 7.54 -5.54 -27.59
N SER A 119 8.07 -6.56 -26.90
CA SER A 119 8.78 -7.66 -27.55
C SER A 119 7.86 -8.47 -28.47
N GLY A 120 6.65 -8.79 -28.03
CA GLY A 120 5.63 -9.44 -28.86
C GLY A 120 5.23 -8.59 -30.06
N LEU A 121 4.96 -7.30 -29.85
CA LEU A 121 4.58 -6.36 -30.91
C LEU A 121 5.69 -6.19 -31.95
N PHE A 122 6.95 -6.03 -31.51
CA PHE A 122 8.10 -5.96 -32.41
C PHE A 122 8.22 -7.20 -33.29
N LEU A 123 8.07 -8.40 -32.70
CA LEU A 123 8.11 -9.66 -33.44
C LEU A 123 6.93 -9.82 -34.41
N CYS A 124 5.73 -9.37 -34.03
CA CYS A 124 4.55 -9.33 -34.92
C CYS A 124 4.84 -8.49 -36.16
N VAL A 125 5.29 -7.25 -35.96
CA VAL A 125 5.57 -6.29 -37.05
C VAL A 125 6.69 -6.82 -37.95
N LYS A 126 7.74 -7.41 -37.36
CA LYS A 126 8.83 -8.04 -38.11
C LYS A 126 8.38 -9.23 -38.95
N THR A 127 7.48 -10.07 -38.44
CA THR A 127 6.93 -11.22 -39.17
C THR A 127 6.07 -10.79 -40.37
N LEU A 128 5.51 -9.58 -40.32
CA LEU A 128 4.72 -8.96 -41.38
C LEU A 128 5.58 -8.14 -42.36
N ASP A 129 6.90 -8.33 -42.35
CA ASP A 129 7.90 -7.65 -43.20
C ASP A 129 7.84 -6.11 -43.10
N ARG A 130 7.39 -5.56 -41.96
CA ARG A 130 7.45 -4.13 -41.65
C ARG A 130 8.66 -3.82 -40.77
N THR A 131 9.34 -2.71 -41.06
CA THR A 131 10.51 -2.26 -40.30
C THR A 131 10.09 -1.23 -39.26
N ARG A 132 10.16 -1.61 -37.98
CA ARG A 132 9.94 -0.75 -36.80
C ARG A 132 11.04 -1.01 -35.77
N THR A 133 12.23 -0.51 -36.04
CA THR A 133 13.41 -0.74 -35.19
C THR A 133 13.28 -0.06 -33.82
N GLU A 134 12.54 1.04 -33.75
CA GLU A 134 12.25 1.77 -32.51
C GLU A 134 11.52 0.91 -31.48
N LEU A 135 10.62 0.02 -31.91
CA LEU A 135 9.88 -0.87 -31.00
C LEU A 135 10.81 -1.87 -30.31
N GLY A 136 11.85 -2.34 -31.02
CA GLY A 136 12.88 -3.18 -30.43
C GLY A 136 13.72 -2.42 -29.40
N LEU A 137 14.12 -1.18 -29.71
CA LEU A 137 14.85 -0.34 -28.75
C LEU A 137 14.01 -0.01 -27.51
N LEU A 138 12.72 0.31 -27.71
CA LEU A 138 11.79 0.57 -26.61
C LEU A 138 11.58 -0.69 -25.75
N ALA A 139 11.46 -1.87 -26.35
CA ALA A 139 11.33 -3.12 -25.58
C ALA A 139 12.56 -3.37 -24.69
N VAL A 140 13.77 -3.15 -25.20
CA VAL A 140 15.01 -3.30 -24.42
C VAL A 140 15.14 -2.22 -23.35
N ALA A 141 14.78 -0.97 -23.66
CA ALA A 141 14.81 0.12 -22.70
C ALA A 141 13.81 -0.12 -21.56
N SER A 142 12.59 -0.54 -21.88
CA SER A 142 11.58 -0.94 -20.88
C SER A 142 12.06 -2.13 -20.03
N PHE A 143 12.74 -3.11 -20.62
CA PHE A 143 13.33 -4.22 -19.87
C PHE A 143 14.45 -3.76 -18.93
N GLY A 144 15.37 -2.93 -19.42
CA GLY A 144 16.46 -2.37 -18.61
C GLY A 144 15.91 -1.51 -17.47
N TYR A 145 14.89 -0.71 -17.73
CA TYR A 145 14.24 0.10 -16.71
C TYR A 145 13.45 -0.76 -15.71
N ALA A 146 12.79 -1.84 -16.14
CA ALA A 146 12.14 -2.79 -15.22
C ALA A 146 13.14 -3.42 -14.24
N ILE A 147 14.37 -3.70 -14.67
CA ILE A 147 15.45 -4.14 -13.77
C ILE A 147 15.85 -3.02 -12.80
N VAL A 148 16.06 -1.80 -13.29
CA VAL A 148 16.38 -0.65 -12.42
C VAL A 148 15.29 -0.44 -11.37
N PHE A 149 14.03 -0.48 -11.77
CA PHE A 149 12.88 -0.36 -10.87
C PHE A 149 12.83 -1.50 -9.86
N LEU A 150 13.06 -2.75 -10.29
CA LEU A 150 13.19 -3.89 -9.37
C LEU A 150 14.27 -3.64 -8.31
N LEU A 151 15.46 -3.19 -8.71
CA LEU A 151 16.57 -2.89 -7.79
C LEU A 151 16.19 -1.77 -6.81
N LEU A 152 15.54 -0.71 -7.26
CA LEU A 152 15.08 0.38 -6.39
C LEU A 152 14.03 -0.08 -5.36
N GLN A 153 13.24 -1.10 -5.68
CA GLN A 153 12.19 -1.62 -4.80
C GLN A 153 12.68 -2.63 -3.76
N THR A 154 13.84 -3.26 -3.99
CA THR A 154 14.30 -4.44 -3.22
C THR A 154 15.71 -4.29 -2.64
N LEU A 155 16.55 -3.40 -3.18
CA LEU A 155 17.88 -3.11 -2.62
C LEU A 155 17.90 -1.79 -1.88
N PRO A 156 18.06 -1.81 -0.54
CA PRO A 156 18.23 -0.60 0.25
C PRO A 156 19.36 0.31 -0.26
N LEU A 157 20.48 -0.29 -0.69
CA LEU A 157 21.62 0.47 -1.21
C LEU A 157 21.27 1.23 -2.50
N SER A 158 20.51 0.62 -3.40
CA SER A 158 20.10 1.27 -4.65
C SER A 158 19.17 2.45 -4.37
N TRP A 159 18.21 2.27 -3.46
CA TRP A 159 17.35 3.37 -3.02
C TRP A 159 18.14 4.48 -2.33
N TYR A 160 19.07 4.13 -1.42
CA TYR A 160 19.91 5.11 -0.73
C TYR A 160 20.73 5.94 -1.71
N ILE A 161 21.37 5.30 -2.70
CA ILE A 161 22.11 6.01 -3.76
C ILE A 161 21.17 6.93 -4.55
N TYR A 162 19.95 6.47 -4.86
CA TYR A 162 18.95 7.25 -5.58
C TYR A 162 18.52 8.51 -4.80
N GLN A 163 18.19 8.36 -3.52
CA GLN A 163 17.88 9.46 -2.60
C GLN A 163 19.05 10.44 -2.48
N GLN A 164 20.23 9.95 -2.10
CA GLN A 164 21.38 10.80 -1.84
C GLN A 164 21.88 11.51 -3.10
N SER A 165 21.76 10.90 -4.28
CA SER A 165 22.10 11.57 -5.54
C SER A 165 21.19 12.77 -5.81
N SER A 166 19.89 12.65 -5.50
CA SER A 166 18.94 13.76 -5.61
C SER A 166 19.33 14.90 -4.65
N LEU A 167 19.46 14.57 -3.36
CA LEU A 167 19.77 15.53 -2.31
C LEU A 167 21.09 16.26 -2.59
N LEU A 168 22.15 15.52 -2.92
CA LEU A 168 23.47 16.07 -3.23
C LEU A 168 23.41 17.10 -4.36
N VAL A 169 22.73 16.77 -5.46
CA VAL A 169 22.63 17.67 -6.62
C VAL A 169 21.76 18.89 -6.28
N THR A 170 20.64 18.70 -5.60
CA THR A 170 19.72 19.80 -5.28
C THR A 170 20.34 20.78 -4.29
N THR A 171 21.05 20.29 -3.28
CA THR A 171 21.77 21.13 -2.33
C THR A 171 22.94 21.85 -2.99
N SER A 172 23.64 21.19 -3.92
CA SER A 172 24.71 21.83 -4.69
C SER A 172 24.16 22.98 -5.55
N ILE A 173 23.03 22.77 -6.24
CA ILE A 173 22.38 23.82 -7.04
C ILE A 173 21.90 24.96 -6.14
N GLY A 174 21.27 24.64 -5.01
CA GLY A 174 20.86 25.65 -4.04
C GLY A 174 22.02 26.48 -3.49
N SER A 175 23.18 25.86 -3.25
CA SER A 175 24.41 26.59 -2.89
C SER A 175 24.92 27.48 -4.02
N MET A 176 24.74 27.10 -5.28
CA MET A 176 25.17 27.90 -6.44
C MET A 176 24.25 29.09 -6.72
N THR A 177 22.95 28.92 -6.49
CA THR A 177 21.92 29.98 -6.67
C THR A 177 21.79 30.89 -5.47
N GLY A 178 22.29 30.48 -4.30
CA GLY A 178 22.16 31.20 -3.04
C GLY A 178 20.81 30.97 -2.33
N THR A 179 20.04 29.96 -2.77
CA THR A 179 18.75 29.59 -2.18
C THR A 179 18.78 28.13 -1.70
N PRO A 180 18.67 27.86 -0.38
CA PRO A 180 18.67 26.50 0.15
C PRO A 180 17.62 25.62 -0.52
N GLN A 181 18.00 24.39 -0.88
CA GLN A 181 17.13 23.48 -1.62
C GLN A 181 17.47 22.01 -1.30
N THR A 182 16.47 21.26 -0.86
CA THR A 182 16.59 19.87 -0.44
C THR A 182 15.43 19.08 -1.03
N LEU A 183 15.61 18.49 -2.22
CA LEU A 183 14.52 17.79 -2.91
C LEU A 183 14.79 16.29 -3.01
N GLY A 184 13.81 15.50 -2.57
CA GLY A 184 13.78 14.05 -2.81
C GLY A 184 13.67 13.71 -4.31
N PRO A 185 13.99 12.48 -4.72
CA PRO A 185 14.02 12.05 -6.11
C PRO A 185 12.73 12.25 -6.92
N THR A 186 11.56 12.16 -6.27
CA THR A 186 10.25 12.40 -6.89
C THR A 186 10.12 13.88 -7.22
N THR A 187 10.28 14.77 -6.24
CA THR A 187 10.19 16.21 -6.44
C THR A 187 11.27 16.73 -7.40
N SER A 188 12.50 16.23 -7.30
CA SER A 188 13.59 16.60 -8.20
C SER A 188 13.45 16.04 -9.61
N SER A 189 12.46 15.18 -9.87
CA SER A 189 12.26 14.47 -11.15
C SER A 189 13.43 13.57 -11.57
N LEU A 190 14.23 13.08 -10.62
CA LEU A 190 15.34 12.17 -10.91
C LEU A 190 14.85 10.87 -11.59
N GLY A 191 13.65 10.40 -11.26
CA GLY A 191 13.03 9.25 -11.90
C GLY A 191 12.78 9.44 -13.40
N ILE A 192 12.27 10.62 -13.79
CA ILE A 192 12.06 10.99 -15.20
C ILE A 192 13.39 11.03 -15.96
N LEU A 193 14.42 11.61 -15.32
CA LEU A 193 15.78 11.62 -15.86
C LEU A 193 16.30 10.20 -16.10
N LEU A 194 16.09 9.30 -15.13
CA LEU A 194 16.56 7.92 -15.18
C LEU A 194 15.91 7.11 -16.31
N VAL A 195 14.59 7.23 -16.50
CA VAL A 195 13.86 6.60 -17.62
C VAL A 195 14.45 7.04 -18.97
N SER A 196 14.64 8.36 -19.16
CA SER A 196 15.21 8.92 -20.38
C SER A 196 16.67 8.51 -20.59
N LEU A 197 17.47 8.42 -19.52
CA LEU A 197 18.86 7.97 -19.57
C LEU A 197 18.97 6.49 -19.96
N VAL A 198 18.14 5.62 -19.38
CA VAL A 198 18.09 4.18 -19.74
C VAL A 198 17.75 4.01 -21.23
N PHE A 199 16.82 4.83 -21.75
CA PHE A 199 16.52 4.84 -23.18
C PHE A 199 17.73 5.26 -24.03
N LEU A 200 18.41 6.37 -23.68
CA LEU A 200 19.60 6.82 -24.40
C LEU A 200 20.73 5.78 -24.39
N LEU A 201 20.98 5.15 -23.24
CA LEU A 201 21.96 4.07 -23.10
C LEU A 201 21.59 2.89 -24.00
N THR A 202 20.30 2.53 -24.05
CA THR A 202 19.80 1.47 -24.92
C THR A 202 20.06 1.79 -26.39
N VAL A 203 19.73 3.01 -26.84
CA VAL A 203 20.04 3.45 -28.20
C VAL A 203 21.54 3.36 -28.47
N PHE A 204 22.40 3.82 -27.57
CA PHE A 204 23.85 3.79 -27.78
C PHE A 204 24.47 2.39 -27.82
N PHE A 205 24.00 1.45 -26.98
CA PHE A 205 24.55 0.10 -26.92
C PHE A 205 24.01 -0.83 -28.02
N PHE A 206 22.78 -0.60 -28.50
CA PHE A 206 22.09 -1.50 -29.44
C PHE A 206 21.99 -0.97 -30.88
N THR A 207 22.56 0.20 -31.17
CA THR A 207 22.76 0.69 -32.55
C THR A 207 24.11 0.22 -33.11
N SER A 208 24.16 -0.16 -34.39
CA SER A 208 25.31 -0.83 -35.00
C SER A 208 26.49 0.11 -35.31
N LYS A 209 27.72 -0.46 -35.36
CA LYS A 209 29.05 0.19 -35.51
C LYS A 209 29.15 1.62 -34.93
N LYS A 210 29.65 1.70 -33.69
CA LYS A 210 29.98 2.96 -33.01
C LYS A 210 31.01 3.77 -33.81
N THR A 211 30.55 4.75 -34.59
CA THR A 211 31.44 5.73 -35.20
C THR A 211 31.82 6.79 -34.15
N LYS A 212 32.90 7.56 -34.37
CA LYS A 212 33.22 8.71 -33.52
C LYS A 212 32.03 9.68 -33.42
N ARG A 213 31.27 9.83 -34.51
CA ARG A 213 30.07 10.66 -34.58
C ARG A 213 28.99 10.16 -33.61
N ASP A 214 28.72 8.87 -33.54
CA ASP A 214 27.67 8.32 -32.67
C ASP A 214 28.02 8.46 -31.18
N ILE A 215 29.30 8.30 -30.83
CA ILE A 215 29.79 8.52 -29.46
C ILE A 215 29.62 9.99 -29.06
N VAL A 216 29.99 10.92 -29.95
CA VAL A 216 29.83 12.36 -29.71
C VAL A 216 28.35 12.70 -29.58
N TRP A 217 27.48 12.20 -30.47
CA TRP A 217 26.04 12.45 -30.41
C TRP A 217 25.39 11.90 -29.14
N PHE A 218 25.71 10.66 -28.75
CA PHE A 218 25.26 10.11 -27.48
C PHE A 218 25.70 10.98 -26.30
N SER A 219 26.98 11.36 -26.27
CA SER A 219 27.53 12.21 -25.21
C SER A 219 26.82 13.56 -25.16
N LEU A 220 26.55 14.19 -26.31
CA LEU A 220 25.79 15.44 -26.40
C LEU A 220 24.34 15.28 -25.92
N CYS A 221 23.65 14.20 -26.29
CA CYS A 221 22.29 13.93 -25.82
C CYS A 221 22.26 13.68 -24.31
N SER A 222 23.20 12.91 -23.76
CA SER A 222 23.31 12.64 -22.33
C SER A 222 23.64 13.92 -21.54
N VAL A 223 24.66 14.67 -21.96
CA VAL A 223 25.00 15.96 -21.34
C VAL A 223 23.83 16.94 -21.44
N GLY A 224 23.18 17.02 -22.60
CA GLY A 224 21.99 17.84 -22.80
C GLY A 224 20.84 17.47 -21.85
N LEU A 225 20.62 16.17 -21.62
CA LEU A 225 19.62 15.69 -20.68
C LEU A 225 19.94 16.12 -19.23
N PHE A 226 21.19 15.96 -18.78
CA PHE A 226 21.61 16.43 -17.44
C PHE A 226 21.58 17.96 -17.32
N LEU A 227 21.88 18.70 -18.39
CA LEU A 227 21.76 20.16 -18.41
C LEU A 227 20.31 20.60 -18.30
N LEU A 228 19.37 19.95 -19.00
CA LEU A 228 17.93 20.23 -18.86
C LEU A 228 17.45 19.98 -17.42
N TRP A 229 17.93 18.92 -16.77
CA TRP A 229 17.63 18.64 -15.38
C TRP A 229 18.20 19.70 -14.44
N SER A 230 19.47 20.07 -14.62
CA SER A 230 20.09 21.15 -13.85
C SER A 230 19.38 22.49 -14.04
N LEU A 231 18.94 22.82 -15.26
CA LEU A 231 18.13 24.01 -15.54
C LEU A 231 16.77 23.95 -14.85
N TYR A 232 16.10 22.80 -14.88
CA TYR A 232 14.85 22.58 -14.16
C TYR A 232 15.02 22.79 -12.64
N LEU A 233 16.06 22.21 -12.04
CA LEU A 233 16.35 22.39 -10.62
C LEU A 233 16.72 23.83 -10.29
N THR A 234 17.49 24.50 -11.15
CA THR A 234 17.82 25.93 -11.01
C THR A 234 16.56 26.80 -11.09
N PHE A 235 15.64 26.47 -12.00
CA PHE A 235 14.33 27.14 -12.09
C PHE A 235 13.54 26.97 -10.79
N LEU A 236 13.45 25.76 -10.24
CA LEU A 236 12.83 25.55 -8.92
C LEU A 236 13.58 26.32 -7.82
N SER A 237 14.91 26.38 -7.88
CA SER A 237 15.72 27.08 -6.90
C SER A 237 15.44 28.59 -6.85
N LEU A 238 15.25 29.20 -8.02
CA LEU A 238 15.06 30.65 -8.19
C LEU A 238 13.61 31.11 -8.16
N THR A 239 12.64 30.19 -8.23
CA THR A 239 11.22 30.52 -8.18
C THR A 239 10.61 30.22 -6.81
N THR A 240 9.75 31.12 -6.35
CA THR A 240 8.83 30.88 -5.24
C THR A 240 7.61 30.14 -5.77
N TYR A 241 7.28 29.02 -5.13
CA TYR A 241 6.14 28.17 -5.47
C TYR A 241 5.61 27.52 -4.19
N PRO A 242 4.30 27.27 -4.07
CA PRO A 242 3.76 26.39 -3.04
C PRO A 242 4.19 24.95 -3.32
N ALA A 243 4.38 24.15 -2.27
CA ALA A 243 4.90 22.77 -2.35
C ALA A 243 4.26 21.95 -3.49
N ILE A 244 2.93 22.04 -3.60
CA ILE A 244 2.11 21.30 -4.56
C ILE A 244 2.44 21.62 -6.04
N GLU A 245 2.83 22.87 -6.33
CA GLU A 245 3.16 23.29 -7.70
C GLU A 245 4.46 22.66 -8.21
N SER A 246 5.36 22.24 -7.30
CA SER A 246 6.60 21.56 -7.69
C SER A 246 6.33 20.30 -8.55
N LEU A 247 5.24 19.59 -8.24
CA LEU A 247 4.80 18.38 -8.93
C LEU A 247 4.14 18.70 -10.27
N ASN A 248 3.43 19.83 -10.39
CA ASN A 248 2.88 20.29 -11.68
C ASN A 248 3.99 20.54 -12.69
N TYR A 249 5.19 20.94 -12.23
CA TYR A 249 6.32 21.16 -13.13
C TYR A 249 6.93 19.88 -13.71
N HIS A 250 6.59 18.70 -13.18
CA HIS A 250 7.06 17.40 -13.70
C HIS A 250 6.65 17.16 -15.15
N VAL A 251 5.45 17.59 -15.53
CA VAL A 251 4.95 17.44 -16.91
C VAL A 251 5.82 18.23 -17.90
N TYR A 252 6.19 19.47 -17.54
CA TYR A 252 7.06 20.27 -18.40
C TYR A 252 8.47 19.67 -18.48
N PHE A 253 9.04 19.25 -17.35
CA PHE A 253 10.34 18.59 -17.36
C PHE A 253 10.32 17.30 -18.18
N PHE A 254 9.28 16.48 -18.05
CA PHE A 254 9.08 15.29 -18.88
C PHE A 254 9.09 15.64 -20.37
N LEU A 255 8.28 16.63 -20.80
CA LEU A 255 8.23 17.04 -22.21
C LEU A 255 9.59 17.52 -22.73
N PHE A 256 10.36 18.28 -21.96
CA PHE A 256 11.71 18.69 -22.34
C PHE A 256 12.70 17.50 -22.34
N SER A 257 12.57 16.57 -21.40
CA SER A 257 13.40 15.37 -21.31
C SER A 257 13.23 14.41 -22.50
N LEU A 258 12.18 14.58 -23.31
CA LEU A 258 11.99 13.83 -24.56
C LEU A 258 12.86 14.35 -25.71
N LEU A 259 13.39 15.58 -25.63
CA LEU A 259 14.23 16.14 -26.69
C LEU A 259 15.47 15.28 -26.97
N PRO A 260 16.29 14.86 -25.98
CA PRO A 260 17.44 14.00 -26.26
C PRO A 260 17.07 12.60 -26.82
N PRO A 261 16.06 11.88 -26.28
CA PRO A 261 15.52 10.67 -26.92
C PRO A 261 15.13 10.87 -28.39
N PHE A 262 14.38 11.93 -28.72
CA PHE A 262 13.98 12.21 -30.10
C PHE A 262 15.18 12.52 -31.00
N LEU A 263 16.14 13.32 -30.53
CA LEU A 263 17.35 13.66 -31.29
C LEU A 263 18.24 12.44 -31.54
N SER A 264 18.38 11.55 -30.54
CA SER A 264 19.17 10.33 -30.66
C SER A 264 18.67 9.42 -31.78
N LEU A 265 17.35 9.33 -31.97
CA LEU A 265 16.72 8.57 -33.04
C LEU A 265 16.60 9.33 -34.36
N TYR A 266 16.57 10.67 -34.35
CA TYR A 266 16.59 11.45 -35.60
C TYR A 266 17.92 11.28 -36.34
N SER A 267 19.04 11.20 -35.62
CA SER A 267 20.37 10.91 -36.19
C SER A 267 20.55 9.44 -36.58
N TYR A 268 19.63 8.55 -36.19
CA TYR A 268 19.70 7.14 -36.52
C TYR A 268 19.37 6.93 -38.00
N HIS A 269 20.39 6.59 -38.79
CA HIS A 269 20.18 6.07 -40.13
C HIS A 269 19.74 4.61 -40.03
N SER A 270 18.73 4.25 -40.82
CA SER A 270 18.10 2.93 -40.86
C SER A 270 19.04 1.85 -41.42
N THR A 271 20.16 1.61 -40.75
CA THR A 271 20.91 0.37 -40.90
C THR A 271 20.24 -0.64 -40.00
N GLU A 272 19.93 -1.82 -40.55
CA GLU A 272 19.37 -2.92 -39.77
C GLU A 272 20.26 -3.16 -38.55
N PRO A 273 19.69 -3.25 -37.34
CA PRO A 273 20.45 -3.70 -36.20
C PRO A 273 20.98 -5.12 -36.50
N ASP A 274 22.20 -5.42 -36.06
CA ASP A 274 22.85 -6.71 -36.33
C ASP A 274 21.88 -7.86 -36.06
N SER A 275 21.72 -8.71 -37.07
CA SER A 275 20.69 -9.73 -37.26
C SER A 275 20.08 -10.34 -35.98
N PHE A 276 18.90 -9.86 -35.58
CA PHE A 276 18.02 -10.54 -34.62
C PHE A 276 17.29 -11.71 -35.31
N VAL A 277 17.94 -12.87 -35.42
CA VAL A 277 17.42 -14.02 -36.19
C VAL A 277 16.43 -14.85 -35.37
N VAL A 278 15.28 -15.15 -35.97
CA VAL A 278 14.25 -16.09 -35.47
C VAL A 278 14.80 -17.53 -35.53
N PRO A 279 14.67 -18.37 -34.48
CA PRO A 279 15.37 -19.65 -34.44
C PRO A 279 14.85 -20.63 -35.51
N GLN A 280 15.74 -21.12 -36.38
CA GLN A 280 15.46 -22.27 -37.24
C GLN A 280 15.85 -23.58 -36.54
N LYS A 281 14.97 -24.60 -36.65
CA LYS A 281 15.03 -25.93 -36.03
C LYS A 281 16.45 -26.53 -35.93
N ARG A 282 16.94 -26.78 -34.71
CA ARG A 282 17.91 -27.86 -34.39
C ARG A 282 17.67 -28.48 -33.01
N ARG A 283 18.07 -29.76 -32.91
CA ARG A 283 17.74 -30.75 -31.86
C ARG A 283 18.04 -30.31 -30.42
N VAL A 284 17.14 -30.71 -29.51
CA VAL A 284 17.10 -30.45 -28.05
C VAL A 284 18.41 -30.77 -27.32
N ILE A 285 19.22 -31.72 -27.81
CA ILE A 285 20.48 -32.15 -27.16
C ILE A 285 21.59 -31.05 -27.21
N HIS A 286 21.45 -30.01 -28.04
CA HIS A 286 22.39 -28.87 -28.06
C HIS A 286 22.00 -27.69 -27.15
N LEU A 287 20.82 -27.70 -26.50
CA LEU A 287 20.38 -26.57 -25.65
C LEU A 287 21.28 -26.35 -24.42
N LEU A 288 21.83 -27.41 -23.83
CA LEU A 288 22.67 -27.34 -22.63
C LEU A 288 24.05 -26.67 -22.87
N LYS A 289 24.48 -26.54 -24.14
CA LYS A 289 25.71 -25.82 -24.52
C LYS A 289 25.46 -24.35 -24.92
N ASN A 290 24.21 -23.88 -24.84
CA ASN A 290 23.83 -22.55 -25.30
C ASN A 290 23.87 -21.54 -24.15
N GLY A 291 24.82 -20.61 -24.16
CA GLY A 291 24.95 -19.61 -23.10
C GLY A 291 23.72 -18.72 -22.91
N THR A 292 22.91 -18.55 -23.94
CA THR A 292 21.69 -17.73 -23.83
C THR A 292 20.63 -18.40 -22.95
N VAL A 293 20.59 -19.74 -22.91
CA VAL A 293 19.69 -20.52 -22.04
C VAL A 293 20.15 -20.40 -20.59
N TRP A 294 21.46 -20.54 -20.33
CA TRP A 294 22.01 -20.37 -18.98
C TRP A 294 21.89 -18.93 -18.47
N ALA A 295 22.09 -17.93 -19.32
CA ALA A 295 21.83 -16.53 -18.98
C ALA A 295 20.36 -16.29 -18.63
N ALA A 296 19.44 -16.90 -19.37
CA ALA A 296 18.01 -16.87 -19.09
C ALA A 296 17.65 -17.55 -17.75
N VAL A 297 18.22 -18.72 -17.47
CA VAL A 297 18.07 -19.43 -16.19
C VAL A 297 18.63 -18.60 -15.04
N PHE A 298 19.82 -18.02 -15.19
CA PHE A 298 20.42 -17.17 -14.16
C PHE A 298 19.62 -15.90 -13.92
N LEU A 299 19.04 -15.28 -14.95
CA LEU A 299 18.13 -14.16 -14.75
C LEU A 299 16.91 -14.59 -13.95
N PHE A 300 16.26 -15.68 -14.34
CA PHE A 300 15.08 -16.21 -13.64
C PHE A 300 15.38 -16.56 -12.18
N VAL A 301 16.50 -17.25 -11.92
CA VAL A 301 16.92 -17.62 -10.57
C VAL A 301 17.30 -16.38 -9.76
N SER A 302 18.04 -15.43 -10.36
CA SER A 302 18.40 -14.16 -9.73
C SER A 302 17.16 -13.39 -9.29
N SER A 303 16.21 -13.15 -10.18
CA SER A 303 15.00 -12.39 -9.86
C SER A 303 14.13 -13.13 -8.84
N MET A 304 13.96 -14.46 -8.96
CA MET A 304 13.25 -15.26 -7.95
C MET A 304 13.92 -15.15 -6.57
N ILE A 305 15.23 -15.33 -6.48
CA ILE A 305 15.97 -15.19 -5.22
C ILE A 305 15.84 -13.77 -4.69
N PHE A 306 15.74 -12.76 -5.54
CA PHE A 306 15.64 -11.38 -5.10
C PHE A 306 14.29 -11.02 -4.48
N THR A 307 13.22 -11.58 -5.03
CA THR A 307 11.86 -11.22 -4.65
C THR A 307 11.19 -12.25 -3.77
N ILE A 308 11.64 -13.51 -3.68
CA ILE A 308 11.00 -14.46 -2.78
C ILE A 308 11.31 -14.14 -1.31
N VAL A 309 10.31 -14.17 -0.45
CA VAL A 309 10.55 -14.02 0.99
C VAL A 309 11.03 -15.36 1.55
N ILE A 310 12.29 -15.43 1.99
CA ILE A 310 12.86 -16.63 2.60
C ILE A 310 12.76 -16.50 4.12
N THR A 311 11.83 -17.25 4.71
CA THR A 311 11.73 -17.45 6.15
C THR A 311 12.39 -18.79 6.52
N PRO A 312 13.46 -18.80 7.32
CA PRO A 312 13.88 -20.04 7.97
C PRO A 312 12.75 -20.53 8.88
N GLU A 313 12.55 -21.83 8.94
CA GLU A 313 11.52 -22.49 9.75
C GLU A 313 11.61 -22.06 11.21
N ASP A 314 10.43 -21.86 11.81
CA ASP A 314 10.25 -21.31 13.15
C ASP A 314 10.75 -22.32 14.19
N SER A 315 11.93 -22.11 14.74
CA SER A 315 12.49 -22.98 15.80
C SER A 315 12.25 -22.43 17.21
N ARG A 316 11.38 -21.42 17.39
CA ARG A 316 10.99 -20.94 18.72
C ARG A 316 9.62 -21.48 19.09
N ASP A 317 9.67 -22.49 19.95
CA ASP A 317 8.56 -23.07 20.72
C ASP A 317 7.78 -21.99 21.51
N ASP A 318 6.47 -21.91 21.27
CA ASP A 318 5.36 -21.62 22.19
C ASP A 318 5.28 -20.34 23.07
N SER A 319 6.14 -19.32 22.96
CA SER A 319 5.79 -18.00 23.55
C SER A 319 6.28 -16.78 22.77
N LYS A 320 5.38 -16.20 21.96
CA LYS A 320 5.59 -14.89 21.31
C LYS A 320 5.35 -13.76 22.33
N LYS A 321 6.24 -13.64 23.33
CA LYS A 321 6.13 -12.59 24.35
C LYS A 321 6.50 -11.22 23.79
N VAL A 322 5.60 -10.26 23.96
CA VAL A 322 5.76 -8.83 23.64
C VAL A 322 5.82 -8.05 24.95
N LEU A 323 6.89 -7.29 25.15
CA LEU A 323 7.11 -6.47 26.32
C LEU A 323 7.02 -5.00 25.94
N PHE A 324 6.08 -4.28 26.52
CA PHE A 324 5.90 -2.84 26.33
C PHE A 324 6.58 -2.08 27.47
N TYR A 325 7.32 -1.04 27.11
CA TYR A 325 7.78 -0.04 28.07
C TYR A 325 6.69 1.03 28.25
N GLY A 326 5.96 0.95 29.37
CA GLY A 326 4.80 1.81 29.65
C GLY A 326 5.10 3.03 30.53
N SER A 327 6.38 3.27 30.86
CA SER A 327 6.81 4.38 31.73
C SER A 327 7.53 5.46 30.93
N ASN A 328 7.60 6.68 31.47
CA ASN A 328 8.38 7.78 30.88
C ASN A 328 8.11 7.98 29.38
N MET A 329 6.83 8.08 29.03
CA MET A 329 6.38 8.29 27.66
C MET A 329 5.31 9.37 27.55
N VAL A 330 5.16 9.95 26.34
CA VAL A 330 4.03 10.81 25.99
C VAL A 330 2.90 9.96 25.42
N GLY A 331 1.72 10.06 26.02
CA GLY A 331 0.54 9.27 25.66
C GLY A 331 0.04 8.44 26.84
N THR A 332 -1.04 7.68 26.60
CA THR A 332 -1.78 6.98 27.65
C THR A 332 -2.10 5.54 27.25
N TRP A 333 -2.23 4.67 28.25
CA TRP A 333 -2.66 3.27 28.10
C TRP A 333 -4.16 3.10 28.33
N ASP A 334 -4.91 4.18 28.17
CA ASP A 334 -6.35 4.23 28.37
C ASP A 334 -7.11 3.49 27.26
N VAL A 335 -8.27 2.99 27.66
CA VAL A 335 -9.21 2.27 26.82
C VAL A 335 -10.54 3.03 26.79
N PRO A 336 -11.34 2.93 25.71
CA PRO A 336 -12.65 3.55 25.68
C PRO A 336 -13.54 3.10 26.85
N GLU A 337 -14.25 4.04 27.47
CA GLU A 337 -15.11 3.77 28.63
C GLU A 337 -16.48 4.47 28.54
N TYR A 338 -17.50 3.93 29.22
CA TYR A 338 -18.82 4.55 29.26
C TYR A 338 -18.88 5.70 30.25
N GLY A 339 -19.47 6.82 29.81
CA GLY A 339 -19.56 8.07 30.59
C GLY A 339 -18.61 9.17 30.12
N LYS A 340 -17.66 8.86 29.24
CA LYS A 340 -16.85 9.81 28.48
C LYS A 340 -16.99 9.53 27.00
N TYR A 341 -17.22 10.57 26.20
CA TYR A 341 -17.49 10.47 24.76
C TYR A 341 -16.76 11.56 23.98
N GLY A 342 -16.58 11.33 22.69
CA GLY A 342 -15.85 12.24 21.80
C GLY A 342 -14.34 12.02 21.83
N LYS A 343 -13.60 12.97 21.25
CA LYS A 343 -12.16 12.87 20.98
C LYS A 343 -11.33 12.37 22.16
N ASP A 344 -11.57 12.91 23.34
CA ASP A 344 -10.72 12.64 24.52
C ASP A 344 -11.07 11.32 25.22
N ALA A 345 -12.09 10.61 24.73
CA ALA A 345 -12.59 9.37 25.35
C ALA A 345 -12.24 8.09 24.59
N VAL A 346 -11.54 8.20 23.45
CA VAL A 346 -11.16 7.04 22.62
C VAL A 346 -9.87 6.36 23.12
N GLY A 347 -9.10 7.07 23.95
CA GLY A 347 -7.78 6.67 24.41
C GLY A 347 -6.73 6.50 23.32
N MET A 348 -5.50 6.20 23.73
CA MET A 348 -4.35 6.14 22.83
C MET A 348 -3.87 4.70 22.57
N PHE A 349 -3.23 4.04 23.53
CA PHE A 349 -2.56 2.74 23.29
C PHE A 349 -3.16 1.55 24.05
N GLY A 350 -4.18 1.76 24.89
CA GLY A 350 -4.69 0.73 25.80
C GLY A 350 -5.20 -0.54 25.12
N LEU A 351 -5.70 -0.45 23.88
CA LEU A 351 -6.19 -1.61 23.13
C LEU A 351 -5.08 -2.36 22.38
N TRP A 352 -3.88 -1.80 22.27
CA TRP A 352 -2.80 -2.43 21.52
C TRP A 352 -2.39 -3.79 22.11
N PRO A 353 -2.16 -3.95 23.43
CA PRO A 353 -1.90 -5.26 24.02
C PRO A 353 -3.07 -6.23 23.83
N VAL A 354 -4.32 -5.72 23.85
CA VAL A 354 -5.53 -6.53 23.66
C VAL A 354 -5.56 -7.15 22.26
N TYR A 355 -5.32 -6.36 21.21
CA TYR A 355 -5.26 -6.87 19.84
C TYR A 355 -4.14 -7.91 19.66
N LEU A 356 -2.97 -7.68 20.24
CA LEU A 356 -1.87 -8.65 20.14
C LEU A 356 -2.19 -9.96 20.86
N THR A 357 -2.85 -9.90 22.02
CA THR A 357 -3.29 -11.10 22.74
C THR A 357 -4.30 -11.89 21.91
N THR A 358 -5.23 -11.23 21.23
CA THR A 358 -6.17 -11.86 20.27
C THR A 358 -5.46 -12.45 19.05
N LEU A 359 -4.29 -11.94 18.67
CA LEU A 359 -3.42 -12.50 17.63
C LEU A 359 -2.51 -13.63 18.14
N GLY A 360 -2.66 -14.06 19.40
CA GLY A 360 -1.92 -15.16 20.02
C GLY A 360 -0.57 -14.77 20.64
N TYR A 361 -0.31 -13.48 20.86
CA TYR A 361 0.88 -13.02 21.57
C TYR A 361 0.65 -12.99 23.08
N GLN A 362 1.70 -13.21 23.87
CA GLN A 362 1.66 -12.93 25.31
C GLN A 362 2.15 -11.52 25.54
N THR A 363 1.38 -10.67 26.21
CA THR A 363 1.77 -9.27 26.42
C THR A 363 2.11 -8.97 27.88
N ALA A 364 3.08 -8.08 28.05
CA ALA A 364 3.49 -7.57 29.35
C ALA A 364 3.80 -6.07 29.25
N LEU A 365 3.47 -5.31 30.28
CA LEU A 365 3.66 -3.86 30.35
C LEU A 365 4.52 -3.51 31.58
N ILE A 366 5.64 -2.82 31.35
CA ILE A 366 6.52 -2.33 32.42
C ILE A 366 6.04 -0.95 32.88
N VAL A 367 5.74 -0.83 34.18
CA VAL A 367 5.33 0.42 34.82
C VAL A 367 6.18 0.69 36.06
N GLN A 368 6.40 1.95 36.42
CA GLN A 368 7.14 2.30 37.64
C GLN A 368 6.36 2.02 38.93
N ASN A 369 5.04 2.23 38.90
CA ASN A 369 4.16 2.02 40.05
C ASN A 369 2.85 1.39 39.56
N THR A 370 2.65 0.12 39.89
CA THR A 370 1.48 -0.65 39.46
C THR A 370 0.19 -0.10 40.07
N THR A 371 0.25 0.34 41.33
CA THR A 371 -0.92 0.86 42.03
C THR A 371 -1.41 2.16 41.39
N GLU A 372 -0.49 3.08 41.12
CA GLU A 372 -0.78 4.35 40.45
C GLU A 372 -1.30 4.11 39.03
N PHE A 373 -0.65 3.22 38.28
CA PHE A 373 -1.05 2.86 36.93
C PHE A 373 -2.47 2.27 36.89
N LEU A 374 -2.79 1.30 37.75
CA LEU A 374 -4.13 0.70 37.80
C LEU A 374 -5.18 1.69 38.29
N THR A 375 -4.84 2.57 39.25
CA THR A 375 -5.75 3.62 39.72
C THR A 375 -6.05 4.65 38.63
N PHE A 376 -5.06 4.98 37.79
CA PHE A 376 -5.26 5.86 36.64
C PHE A 376 -6.19 5.24 35.59
N LEU A 377 -6.02 3.94 35.30
CA LEU A 377 -6.89 3.23 34.36
C LEU A 377 -8.29 2.96 34.90
N GLN A 378 -8.45 2.84 36.22
CA GLN A 378 -9.72 2.56 36.88
C GLN A 378 -9.91 3.49 38.09
N PRO A 379 -10.25 4.77 37.88
CA PRO A 379 -10.40 5.72 38.98
C PRO A 379 -11.61 5.34 39.84
N PRO A 380 -11.43 4.99 41.12
CA PRO A 380 -12.50 4.46 41.97
C PRO A 380 -13.62 5.46 42.26
N ASP A 381 -13.35 6.75 42.09
CA ASP A 381 -14.28 7.85 42.42
C ASP A 381 -15.11 8.34 41.23
N GLN A 382 -14.91 7.77 40.03
CA GLN A 382 -15.68 8.13 38.85
C GLN A 382 -16.76 7.05 38.61
N ASN A 383 -18.03 7.43 38.56
CA ASN A 383 -19.16 6.52 38.29
C ASN A 383 -19.19 6.11 36.80
N ILE A 384 -18.09 5.53 36.32
CA ILE A 384 -17.82 5.14 34.94
C ILE A 384 -17.90 3.63 34.87
N THR A 385 -18.58 3.13 33.86
CA THR A 385 -18.65 1.68 33.61
C THR A 385 -17.58 1.31 32.59
N ILE A 386 -16.65 0.45 33.00
CA ILE A 386 -15.59 -0.09 32.14
C ILE A 386 -15.89 -1.57 31.94
N SER A 387 -16.23 -1.99 30.71
CA SER A 387 -16.48 -3.41 30.40
C SER A 387 -15.21 -4.16 30.00
N LEU A 388 -14.13 -3.46 29.62
CA LEU A 388 -12.86 -4.04 29.21
C LEU A 388 -11.80 -3.83 30.31
N ASN A 389 -11.30 -4.92 30.88
CA ASN A 389 -10.23 -4.86 31.87
C ASN A 389 -8.88 -5.23 31.25
N LEU A 390 -7.98 -4.25 31.14
CA LEU A 390 -6.68 -4.44 30.49
C LEU A 390 -5.84 -5.57 31.11
N THR A 391 -5.95 -5.80 32.43
CA THR A 391 -5.17 -6.84 33.12
C THR A 391 -5.59 -8.28 32.77
N GLU A 392 -6.72 -8.46 32.10
CA GLU A 392 -7.14 -9.76 31.56
C GLU A 392 -6.32 -10.14 30.32
N TYR A 393 -5.74 -9.15 29.64
CA TYR A 393 -5.03 -9.33 28.36
C TYR A 393 -3.52 -9.15 28.47
N THR A 394 -3.04 -8.35 29.43
CA THR A 394 -1.61 -8.06 29.62
C THR A 394 -1.19 -8.17 31.08
N THR A 395 0.04 -8.64 31.29
CA THR A 395 0.65 -8.68 32.63
C THR A 395 1.31 -7.34 32.94
N VAL A 396 0.96 -6.72 34.07
CA VAL A 396 1.61 -5.49 34.52
C VAL A 396 2.79 -5.83 35.43
N ILE A 397 3.97 -5.32 35.10
CA ILE A 397 5.23 -5.59 35.80
C ILE A 397 5.75 -4.28 36.37
N GLU A 398 5.88 -4.22 37.70
CA GLU A 398 6.51 -3.09 38.36
C GLU A 398 8.04 -3.15 38.21
N SER A 399 8.64 -2.13 37.60
CA SER A 399 10.09 -1.96 37.59
C SER A 399 10.48 -0.51 37.30
N GLU A 400 11.45 0.00 38.06
CA GLU A 400 12.03 1.33 37.82
C GLU A 400 13.09 1.34 36.72
N THR A 401 13.72 0.18 36.44
CA THR A 401 14.82 0.07 35.48
C THR A 401 14.69 -1.16 34.56
N ILE A 402 15.29 -1.07 33.38
CA ILE A 402 15.41 -2.21 32.46
C ILE A 402 16.55 -3.13 32.91
N THR A 403 16.18 -4.30 33.44
CA THR A 403 17.12 -5.36 33.83
C THR A 403 17.14 -6.48 32.79
N LYS A 404 18.23 -7.27 32.79
CA LYS A 404 18.37 -8.42 31.89
C LYS A 404 17.21 -9.42 32.05
N ASN A 405 16.83 -9.72 33.30
CA ASN A 405 15.77 -10.68 33.61
C ASN A 405 14.39 -10.25 33.07
N LEU A 406 14.14 -8.95 32.86
CA LEU A 406 12.89 -8.48 32.25
C LEU A 406 12.81 -8.81 30.75
N LEU A 407 13.97 -8.74 30.07
CA LEU A 407 14.09 -9.02 28.64
C LEU A 407 14.23 -10.53 28.36
N ASP A 408 14.49 -11.36 29.36
CA ASP A 408 14.57 -12.81 29.21
C ASP A 408 13.22 -13.40 28.73
N GLY A 409 13.30 -14.24 27.69
CA GLY A 409 12.13 -14.84 27.04
C GLY A 409 11.27 -13.87 26.22
N THR A 410 11.61 -12.57 26.20
CA THR A 410 10.92 -11.58 25.38
C THR A 410 11.34 -11.73 23.91
N THR A 411 10.38 -11.70 22.99
CA THR A 411 10.64 -11.74 21.55
C THR A 411 10.68 -10.33 20.96
N ILE A 412 9.78 -9.46 21.42
CA ILE A 412 9.66 -8.08 20.94
C ILE A 412 9.61 -7.15 22.14
N PHE A 413 10.49 -6.15 22.17
CA PHE A 413 10.46 -5.04 23.13
C PHE A 413 9.95 -3.79 22.40
N VAL A 414 8.94 -3.15 22.95
CA VAL A 414 8.26 -2.00 22.35
C VAL A 414 8.52 -0.76 23.20
N VAL A 415 8.98 0.31 22.54
CA VAL A 415 9.20 1.63 23.13
C VAL A 415 8.38 2.64 22.34
N SER A 416 7.46 3.33 23.01
CA SER A 416 6.55 4.29 22.38
C SER A 416 6.73 5.65 23.00
N ASN A 417 6.96 6.70 22.19
CA ASN A 417 7.02 8.10 22.63
C ASN A 417 7.87 8.33 23.89
N LEU A 418 9.05 7.70 23.96
CA LEU A 418 9.97 7.81 25.10
C LEU A 418 10.34 9.28 25.34
N ASN A 419 10.05 9.82 26.52
CA ASN A 419 10.32 11.23 26.87
C ASN A 419 11.47 11.42 27.86
N THR A 420 12.04 10.32 28.34
CA THR A 420 13.21 10.33 29.24
C THR A 420 14.18 9.27 28.75
N SER A 421 15.45 9.65 28.57
CA SER A 421 16.49 8.71 28.12
C SER A 421 16.66 7.56 29.10
N PHE A 422 16.86 6.36 28.56
CA PHE A 422 17.38 5.24 29.32
C PHE A 422 18.80 5.54 29.80
N THR A 423 19.17 5.06 30.97
CA THR A 423 20.55 5.14 31.47
C THR A 423 21.50 4.33 30.57
N ASP A 424 22.80 4.63 30.60
CA ASP A 424 23.83 3.89 29.85
C ASP A 424 23.76 2.37 30.08
N GLU A 425 23.44 1.96 31.31
CA GLU A 425 23.34 0.55 31.69
C GLU A 425 22.11 -0.13 31.08
N GLU A 426 20.97 0.57 31.06
CA GLU A 426 19.74 0.10 30.42
C GLU A 426 19.88 0.04 28.90
N GLN A 427 20.47 1.07 28.29
CA GLN A 427 20.76 1.07 26.85
C GLN A 427 21.68 -0.11 26.49
N THR A 428 22.72 -0.36 27.29
CA THR A 428 23.61 -1.51 27.08
C THR A 428 22.84 -2.82 27.11
N ARG A 429 21.93 -3.00 28.08
CA ARG A 429 21.10 -4.21 28.20
C ARG A 429 20.12 -4.37 27.04
N ILE A 430 19.46 -3.30 26.61
CA ILE A 430 18.54 -3.31 25.46
C ILE A 430 19.31 -3.73 24.21
N TRP A 431 20.49 -3.14 23.97
CA TRP A 431 21.29 -3.46 22.79
C TRP A 431 21.95 -4.84 22.85
N GLU A 432 22.28 -5.36 24.03
CA GLU A 432 22.65 -6.78 24.20
C GLU A 432 21.50 -7.72 23.85
N TYR A 433 20.29 -7.42 24.32
CA TYR A 433 19.07 -8.16 23.98
C TYR A 433 18.82 -8.19 22.47
N VAL A 434 18.88 -7.03 21.79
CA VAL A 434 18.70 -6.98 20.33
C VAL A 434 19.82 -7.75 19.64
N LYS A 435 21.08 -7.55 20.05
CA LYS A 435 22.23 -8.26 19.47
C LYS A 435 22.09 -9.78 19.57
N ASP A 436 21.50 -10.30 20.64
CA ASP A 436 21.30 -11.73 20.89
C ASP A 436 20.09 -12.33 20.16
N GLY A 437 19.29 -11.51 19.46
CA GLY A 437 18.18 -11.94 18.61
C GLY A 437 16.81 -11.48 19.07
N GLY A 438 16.75 -10.54 20.03
CA GLY A 438 15.54 -9.80 20.35
C GLY A 438 15.18 -8.78 19.27
N SER A 439 13.89 -8.44 19.17
CA SER A 439 13.41 -7.38 18.29
C SER A 439 13.05 -6.14 19.08
N LEU A 440 13.40 -4.96 18.55
CA LEU A 440 13.03 -3.66 19.10
C LEU A 440 12.07 -2.94 18.14
N LEU A 441 10.89 -2.58 18.63
CA LEU A 441 9.96 -1.70 17.93
C LEU A 441 9.97 -0.35 18.63
N VAL A 442 10.29 0.71 17.89
CA VAL A 442 10.26 2.09 18.37
C VAL A 442 9.22 2.86 17.58
N ILE A 443 8.30 3.51 18.29
CA ILE A 443 7.35 4.43 17.67
C ILE A 443 7.49 5.80 18.34
N GLY A 444 7.43 6.85 17.53
CA GLY A 444 7.62 8.23 17.96
C GLY A 444 6.69 9.13 17.18
N ASP A 445 6.78 10.42 17.47
CA ASP A 445 5.89 11.42 16.91
C ASP A 445 6.65 12.70 16.52
N HIS A 446 5.93 13.64 15.91
CA HIS A 446 6.47 14.84 15.33
C HIS A 446 7.11 15.81 16.33
N THR A 447 8.03 16.65 15.82
CA THR A 447 8.47 17.92 16.42
C THR A 447 8.84 17.89 17.92
N ASN A 448 9.45 16.81 18.42
CA ASN A 448 9.86 16.71 19.83
C ASN A 448 8.69 16.95 20.82
N VAL A 449 7.47 16.56 20.45
CA VAL A 449 6.28 16.71 21.31
C VAL A 449 6.54 16.04 22.67
N GLY A 450 6.36 16.79 23.76
CA GLY A 450 6.64 16.32 25.11
C GLY A 450 8.06 15.82 25.37
N GLY A 451 9.05 16.27 24.58
CA GLY A 451 10.47 15.98 24.81
C GLY A 451 10.94 14.60 24.29
N ILE A 452 10.22 14.01 23.34
CA ILE A 452 10.50 12.63 22.90
C ILE A 452 11.69 12.46 21.95
N GLN A 453 12.09 13.52 21.24
CA GLN A 453 13.05 13.39 20.13
C GLN A 453 14.43 12.92 20.61
N ASP A 454 15.00 13.62 21.59
CA ASP A 454 16.36 13.34 22.06
C ASP A 454 16.46 11.93 22.68
N PRO A 455 15.56 11.51 23.60
CA PRO A 455 15.57 10.15 24.14
C PRO A 455 15.43 9.05 23.07
N LEU A 456 14.55 9.25 22.08
CA LEU A 456 14.37 8.30 20.98
C LEU A 456 15.62 8.22 20.10
N ASN A 457 16.22 9.37 19.76
CA ASN A 457 17.43 9.43 18.94
C ASN A 457 18.65 8.86 19.66
N GLU A 458 18.76 9.08 20.97
CA GLU A 458 19.80 8.49 21.80
C GLU A 458 19.69 6.95 21.81
N LEU A 459 18.49 6.42 22.04
CA LEU A 459 18.23 4.99 21.98
C LEU A 459 18.62 4.40 20.62
N LEU A 460 18.26 5.06 19.52
CA LEU A 460 18.43 4.57 18.14
C LEU A 460 19.81 4.82 17.52
N ALA A 461 20.69 5.59 18.17
CA ALA A 461 22.00 5.95 17.65
C ALA A 461 22.83 4.75 17.13
N PRO A 462 22.84 3.56 17.78
CA PRO A 462 23.63 2.41 17.30
C PRO A 462 23.21 1.81 15.96
N VAL A 463 21.98 2.07 15.50
CA VAL A 463 21.49 1.60 14.19
C VAL A 463 21.36 2.72 13.15
N GLY A 464 21.72 3.94 13.53
CA GLY A 464 21.79 5.06 12.60
C GLY A 464 20.45 5.47 12.02
N ILE A 465 19.37 5.36 12.80
CA ILE A 465 18.04 5.90 12.52
C ILE A 465 17.80 7.06 13.49
N SER A 466 17.24 8.17 13.02
CA SER A 466 16.90 9.31 13.88
C SER A 466 15.64 10.03 13.41
N TYR A 467 14.81 10.45 14.37
CA TYR A 467 13.68 11.35 14.19
C TYR A 467 14.17 12.77 13.90
N ARG A 468 13.66 13.36 12.83
CA ARG A 468 13.88 14.76 12.49
C ARG A 468 12.98 15.67 13.33
N PHE A 469 13.40 16.91 13.52
CA PHE A 469 12.59 17.92 14.20
C PHE A 469 11.62 18.53 13.19
N ASP A 470 10.64 17.73 12.77
CA ASP A 470 9.70 18.09 11.72
C ASP A 470 8.34 17.41 11.90
N ALA A 471 7.39 17.82 11.06
CA ALA A 471 6.16 17.12 10.77
C ALA A 471 6.17 16.69 9.30
N ALA A 472 6.04 15.39 9.05
CA ALA A 472 5.85 14.82 7.74
C ALA A 472 4.39 15.02 7.32
N LEU A 473 4.16 15.73 6.23
CA LEU A 473 2.84 16.10 5.73
C LEU A 473 2.68 15.59 4.28
N PRO A 474 1.57 14.92 3.94
CA PRO A 474 1.28 14.60 2.55
C PRO A 474 0.95 15.90 1.80
N LEU A 475 1.39 16.02 0.54
CA LEU A 475 1.08 17.20 -0.28
C LEU A 475 -0.30 17.13 -0.95
N ASP A 476 -0.99 15.98 -0.90
CA ASP A 476 -2.35 15.79 -1.40
C ASP A 476 -3.34 15.97 -0.25
N ASP A 477 -4.01 17.11 -0.17
CA ASP A 477 -4.92 17.39 0.94
C ASP A 477 -6.18 16.50 0.92
N GLN A 478 -6.56 15.97 -0.24
CA GLN A 478 -7.78 15.17 -0.39
C GLN A 478 -7.52 13.70 -0.11
N ALA A 479 -6.52 13.12 -0.77
CA ALA A 479 -6.20 11.69 -0.63
C ALA A 479 -5.14 11.43 0.44
N LYS A 480 -4.50 12.47 0.98
CA LYS A 480 -3.47 12.39 2.04
C LYS A 480 -2.38 11.38 1.66
N TRP A 481 -2.04 10.47 2.57
CA TRP A 481 -1.01 9.46 2.34
C TRP A 481 -1.36 8.43 1.26
N LEU A 482 -2.63 8.29 0.84
CA LEU A 482 -3.06 7.31 -0.16
C LEU A 482 -2.36 7.50 -1.53
N THR A 483 -2.11 8.75 -1.92
CA THR A 483 -1.42 9.11 -3.18
C THR A 483 0.02 9.53 -2.96
N CYS A 484 0.41 9.79 -1.72
CA CYS A 484 1.73 10.32 -1.37
C CYS A 484 2.70 9.24 -0.86
N THR A 485 2.31 7.97 -0.83
CA THR A 485 3.10 6.88 -0.23
C THR A 485 3.62 5.88 -1.25
N ARG A 486 4.86 5.43 -1.07
CA ARG A 486 5.44 4.27 -1.76
C ARG A 486 5.84 3.21 -0.74
N LEU A 487 5.36 2.00 -0.96
CA LEU A 487 5.72 0.81 -0.19
C LEU A 487 6.89 0.11 -0.88
N LEU A 488 7.99 -0.09 -0.16
CA LEU A 488 9.09 -0.92 -0.65
C LEU A 488 8.77 -2.39 -0.46
N TYR A 489 9.43 -3.24 -1.23
CA TYR A 489 9.15 -4.66 -1.26
C TYR A 489 9.68 -5.37 0.00
N HIS A 490 8.81 -5.56 1.00
CA HIS A 490 9.18 -6.07 2.32
C HIS A 490 8.10 -7.02 2.86
N PRO A 491 8.43 -8.03 3.71
CA PRO A 491 7.42 -8.91 4.30
C PRO A 491 6.28 -8.20 5.05
N ILE A 492 6.51 -6.99 5.57
CA ILE A 492 5.45 -6.21 6.23
C ILE A 492 4.46 -5.63 5.20
N THR A 493 4.94 -5.23 4.02
CA THR A 493 4.15 -4.48 3.02
C THR A 493 3.58 -5.35 1.91
N ILE A 494 4.18 -6.51 1.61
CA ILE A 494 3.71 -7.43 0.57
C ILE A 494 2.28 -7.92 0.79
N PRO A 495 1.84 -8.26 2.01
CA PRO A 495 0.48 -8.74 2.24
C PRO A 495 -0.59 -7.66 2.05
N MET A 496 -0.23 -6.38 2.20
CA MET A 496 -1.18 -5.27 2.22
C MET A 496 -1.98 -5.17 0.93
N THR A 497 -3.27 -4.90 1.05
CA THR A 497 -4.20 -4.71 -0.08
C THR A 497 -4.40 -3.25 -0.42
N SER A 498 -4.19 -2.34 0.56
CA SER A 498 -4.32 -0.90 0.36
C SER A 498 -3.42 -0.09 1.32
N ILE A 499 -3.05 1.13 0.91
CA ILE A 499 -2.16 2.03 1.68
C ILE A 499 -2.85 2.56 2.95
N ASP A 500 -4.17 2.70 2.95
CA ASP A 500 -4.90 3.16 4.12
C ASP A 500 -4.88 2.16 5.29
N GLU A 501 -4.49 0.89 5.08
CA GLU A 501 -4.22 -0.04 6.18
C GLU A 501 -3.08 0.41 7.11
N ILE A 502 -2.22 1.33 6.67
CA ILE A 502 -1.15 1.87 7.52
C ILE A 502 -1.75 2.77 8.60
N GLN A 503 -2.85 3.48 8.31
CA GLN A 503 -3.44 4.50 9.18
C GLN A 503 -2.38 5.53 9.66
N TYR A 504 -1.45 5.90 8.77
CA TYR A 504 -0.42 6.88 9.09
C TYR A 504 -1.04 8.27 9.24
N GLY A 505 -0.78 8.92 10.37
CA GLY A 505 -1.26 10.27 10.68
C GLY A 505 -0.27 11.35 10.26
N VAL A 506 -0.03 12.29 11.17
CA VAL A 506 1.08 13.25 11.06
C VAL A 506 2.11 12.82 12.10
N GLY A 507 3.34 12.55 11.67
CA GLY A 507 4.44 12.19 12.55
C GLY A 507 5.75 12.81 12.04
N ALA A 508 6.86 12.54 12.70
CA ALA A 508 8.18 12.98 12.22
C ALA A 508 8.63 12.16 11.01
N SER A 509 9.46 12.75 10.15
CA SER A 509 10.21 11.99 9.16
C SER A 509 11.53 11.47 9.75
N LEU A 510 12.03 10.38 9.18
CA LEU A 510 13.21 9.67 9.66
C LEU A 510 14.42 9.93 8.76
N ASP A 511 15.57 10.18 9.39
CA ASP A 511 16.87 10.12 8.74
C ASP A 511 17.50 8.74 8.99
N ILE A 512 18.18 8.20 7.97
CA ILE A 512 18.87 6.91 8.05
C ILE A 512 20.31 7.01 7.55
N THR A 513 21.21 6.26 8.17
CA THR A 513 22.61 6.11 7.75
C THR A 513 22.95 4.66 7.40
N SER A 514 24.18 4.38 6.97
CA SER A 514 24.56 3.09 6.39
C SER A 514 24.26 1.92 7.35
N SER A 515 23.49 0.93 6.85
CA SER A 515 22.97 -0.30 7.49
C SER A 515 21.48 -0.29 7.84
N ALA A 516 20.88 0.90 8.00
CA ALA A 516 19.43 1.06 8.04
C ALA A 516 18.83 1.12 6.62
N PHE A 517 17.54 0.83 6.51
CA PHE A 517 16.80 0.78 5.25
C PHE A 517 15.38 1.31 5.43
N PRO A 518 14.81 2.02 4.44
CA PRO A 518 13.41 2.44 4.48
C PRO A 518 12.49 1.27 4.16
N LEU A 519 11.24 1.36 4.64
CA LEU A 519 10.15 0.44 4.29
C LEU A 519 8.98 1.20 3.66
N ILE A 520 8.62 2.35 4.24
CA ILE A 520 7.51 3.20 3.79
C ILE A 520 8.04 4.62 3.59
N ILE A 521 7.78 5.17 2.41
CA ILE A 521 8.30 6.47 1.97
C ILE A 521 7.14 7.38 1.57
N GLY A 522 7.13 8.61 2.10
CA GLY A 522 6.28 9.69 1.62
C GLY A 522 6.90 10.32 0.37
N THR A 523 6.54 9.88 -0.83
CA THR A 523 7.14 10.32 -2.10
C THR A 523 6.78 11.75 -2.48
N SER A 524 5.58 12.19 -2.10
CA SER A 524 5.04 13.53 -2.36
C SER A 524 4.69 14.19 -1.04
N ALA A 525 5.71 14.46 -0.23
CA ALA A 525 5.54 14.91 1.15
C ALA A 525 6.42 16.13 1.48
N LEU A 526 5.98 16.93 2.44
CA LEU A 526 6.75 17.99 3.07
C LEU A 526 7.26 17.51 4.43
N SER A 527 8.54 17.76 4.72
CA SER A 527 9.13 17.71 6.06
C SER A 527 9.13 19.16 6.59
N ASP A 528 8.00 19.54 7.19
CA ASP A 528 7.75 20.88 7.74
C ASP A 528 8.57 21.05 9.02
N ALA A 529 9.49 22.00 9.02
CA ALA A 529 10.43 22.14 10.12
C ALA A 529 9.71 22.56 11.41
N GLY A 530 9.98 21.86 12.51
CA GLY A 530 9.43 22.23 13.80
C GLY A 530 9.87 23.63 14.23
N ASN A 531 9.04 24.29 15.03
CA ASN A 531 9.32 25.59 15.61
C ASN A 531 9.41 25.51 17.12
N THR A 532 10.63 25.70 17.65
CA THR A 532 10.90 25.69 19.11
C THR A 532 10.13 26.75 19.90
N SER A 533 9.63 27.82 19.26
CA SER A 533 8.78 28.82 19.93
C SER A 533 7.33 28.37 20.11
N ASN A 534 6.88 27.33 19.40
CA ASN A 534 5.49 26.90 19.35
C ASN A 534 5.15 25.84 20.43
N GLN A 535 5.57 26.07 21.67
CA GLN A 535 5.42 25.11 22.79
C GLN A 535 3.96 24.67 23.02
N ASP A 536 2.99 25.58 22.88
CA ASP A 536 1.58 25.32 23.15
C ASP A 536 0.89 24.45 22.08
N ILE A 537 1.52 24.27 20.92
CA ILE A 537 1.04 23.45 19.81
C ILE A 537 2.07 22.40 19.41
N ALA A 538 2.71 21.79 20.40
CA ALA A 538 3.65 20.68 20.19
C ALA A 538 4.84 21.01 19.26
N TYR A 539 5.29 22.26 19.21
CA TYR A 539 6.39 22.73 18.36
C TYR A 539 6.17 22.57 16.85
N LEU A 540 4.90 22.50 16.42
CA LEU A 540 4.55 22.42 15.00
C LEU A 540 5.08 23.62 14.20
N GLY A 541 5.39 23.38 12.93
CA GLY A 541 5.82 24.40 11.97
C GLY A 541 4.66 25.28 11.48
N ASP A 542 4.79 25.81 10.27
CA ASP A 542 3.75 26.65 9.64
C ASP A 542 2.92 25.89 8.60
N TYR A 543 3.20 24.60 8.37
CA TYR A 543 2.56 23.75 7.36
C TYR A 543 2.75 24.27 5.91
N GLU A 544 3.63 25.25 5.70
CA GLU A 544 3.94 25.80 4.41
C GLU A 544 5.37 25.42 3.99
N TYR A 545 5.61 25.25 2.70
CA TYR A 545 6.95 24.93 2.24
C TYR A 545 7.88 26.16 2.27
N ASN A 546 8.86 26.09 3.15
CA ASN A 546 9.95 27.04 3.27
C ASN A 546 11.21 26.53 2.56
N LYS A 547 11.91 27.41 1.81
CA LYS A 547 13.12 27.03 1.07
C LYS A 547 14.20 26.50 2.03
N GLY A 548 14.62 25.27 1.78
CA GLY A 548 15.61 24.56 2.59
C GLY A 548 15.03 23.33 3.29
N GLU A 549 13.71 23.31 3.51
CA GLU A 549 12.99 22.14 3.98
C GLU A 549 13.07 21.00 2.97
N HIS A 550 12.94 19.78 3.48
CA HIS A 550 12.99 18.58 2.66
C HIS A 550 11.63 18.37 1.98
N LEU A 551 11.63 18.41 0.65
CA LEU A 551 10.43 18.22 -0.16
C LEU A 551 10.54 16.98 -1.05
N GLY A 552 9.63 16.02 -0.87
CA GLY A 552 9.59 14.73 -1.55
C GLY A 552 10.43 13.65 -0.89
N ASP A 553 10.02 12.39 -1.07
CA ASP A 553 10.67 11.15 -0.58
C ASP A 553 11.24 11.25 0.85
N VAL A 554 10.36 11.55 1.82
CA VAL A 554 10.68 11.47 3.25
C VAL A 554 10.45 10.04 3.76
N ILE A 555 11.25 9.58 4.71
CA ILE A 555 11.10 8.22 5.26
C ILE A 555 10.10 8.25 6.41
N LEU A 556 9.05 7.43 6.32
CA LEU A 556 8.01 7.33 7.34
C LEU A 556 8.24 6.13 8.27
N VAL A 557 8.74 5.03 7.72
CA VAL A 557 9.09 3.81 8.46
C VAL A 557 10.44 3.28 7.99
N ALA A 558 11.32 3.00 8.95
CA ALA A 558 12.67 2.50 8.71
C ALA A 558 12.97 1.26 9.55
N GLY A 559 13.83 0.39 9.03
CA GLY A 559 14.30 -0.81 9.70
C GLY A 559 15.81 -0.89 9.72
N ALA A 560 16.34 -1.68 10.65
CA ALA A 560 17.76 -2.01 10.71
C ALA A 560 17.97 -3.41 11.30
N TYR A 561 19.12 -4.00 10.99
CA TYR A 561 19.58 -5.23 11.63
C TYR A 561 20.71 -4.93 12.60
N TYR A 562 20.67 -5.54 13.79
CA TYR A 562 21.72 -5.36 14.79
C TYR A 562 22.05 -6.69 15.48
N GLY A 563 23.28 -7.18 15.30
CA GLY A 563 23.65 -8.53 15.71
C GLY A 563 22.75 -9.58 15.04
N LYS A 564 22.04 -10.38 15.82
CA LYS A 564 21.04 -11.36 15.35
C LYS A 564 19.62 -10.80 15.32
N GLY A 565 19.37 -9.67 15.98
CA GLY A 565 18.05 -9.06 16.07
C GLY A 565 17.82 -7.99 15.01
N LYS A 566 16.71 -7.28 15.19
CA LYS A 566 16.24 -6.23 14.27
C LYS A 566 15.55 -5.11 15.03
N VAL A 567 15.54 -3.96 14.38
CA VAL A 567 14.93 -2.73 14.86
C VAL A 567 13.96 -2.23 13.80
N LEU A 568 12.77 -1.81 14.21
CA LEU A 568 11.78 -1.16 13.36
C LEU A 568 11.35 0.15 14.01
N VAL A 569 11.31 1.21 13.21
CA VAL A 569 11.07 2.57 13.68
C VAL A 569 9.96 3.20 12.85
N PHE A 570 8.92 3.68 13.51
CA PHE A 570 7.84 4.47 12.91
C PHE A 570 7.98 5.93 13.30
N GLY A 571 7.86 6.82 12.31
CA GLY A 571 7.82 8.26 12.51
C GLY A 571 6.53 8.79 13.13
N ASP A 572 5.48 7.97 13.16
CA ASP A 572 4.13 8.29 13.64
C ASP A 572 3.61 7.17 14.54
N THR A 573 2.70 7.52 15.46
CA THR A 573 2.09 6.56 16.40
C THR A 573 0.72 6.07 15.95
N SER A 574 0.07 6.74 15.00
CA SER A 574 -1.34 6.56 14.66
C SER A 574 -1.69 5.12 14.28
N SER A 575 -0.79 4.40 13.58
CA SER A 575 -0.98 2.98 13.21
C SER A 575 -1.29 2.04 14.39
N PHE A 576 -0.93 2.43 15.61
CA PHE A 576 -1.08 1.60 16.81
C PHE A 576 -2.08 2.17 17.82
N GLN A 577 -2.75 3.27 17.48
CA GLN A 577 -3.73 3.89 18.36
C GLN A 577 -5.09 3.19 18.32
N ASN A 578 -5.80 3.21 19.44
CA ASN A 578 -7.13 2.59 19.64
C ASN A 578 -8.11 2.74 18.45
N PRO A 579 -8.34 3.94 17.89
CA PRO A 579 -9.28 4.10 16.78
C PRO A 579 -8.77 3.56 15.43
N ALA A 580 -7.46 3.41 15.27
CA ALA A 580 -6.82 2.97 14.02
C ALA A 580 -6.65 1.45 13.94
N LEU A 581 -6.54 0.75 15.08
CA LEU A 581 -6.33 -0.70 15.16
C LEU A 581 -7.33 -1.53 14.31
N PRO A 582 -8.64 -1.23 14.27
CA PRO A 582 -9.59 -1.99 13.45
C PRO A 582 -9.31 -1.91 11.94
N PHE A 583 -8.74 -0.80 11.48
CA PHE A 583 -8.39 -0.57 10.08
C PHE A 583 -6.98 -1.08 9.74
N SER A 584 -6.06 -1.04 10.72
CA SER A 584 -4.65 -1.36 10.56
C SER A 584 -4.25 -2.75 11.07
N TYR A 585 -5.18 -3.54 11.62
CA TYR A 585 -4.90 -4.81 12.27
C TYR A 585 -4.04 -5.75 11.41
N PHE A 586 -4.27 -5.79 10.10
CA PHE A 586 -3.55 -6.66 9.19
C PHE A 586 -2.10 -6.20 8.96
N PHE A 587 -1.89 -4.89 8.90
CA PHE A 587 -0.57 -4.27 8.86
C PHE A 587 0.19 -4.45 10.19
N VAL A 588 -0.50 -4.28 11.33
CA VAL A 588 0.03 -4.57 12.67
C VAL A 588 0.41 -6.05 12.79
N GLN A 589 -0.46 -6.97 12.36
CA GLN A 589 -0.18 -8.41 12.34
C GLN A 589 1.07 -8.71 11.50
N SER A 590 1.17 -8.17 10.29
CA SER A 590 2.34 -8.35 9.42
C SER A 590 3.62 -7.80 10.05
N THR A 591 3.51 -6.69 10.78
CA THR A 591 4.60 -6.08 11.54
C THR A 591 5.11 -7.00 12.65
N PHE A 592 4.21 -7.50 13.50
CA PHE A 592 4.57 -8.38 14.62
C PHE A 592 4.99 -9.79 14.16
N ALA A 593 4.39 -10.32 13.09
CA ALA A 593 4.83 -11.57 12.45
C ALA A 593 6.24 -11.42 11.88
N TRP A 594 6.56 -10.29 11.22
CA TRP A 594 7.94 -10.04 10.80
C TRP A 594 8.85 -9.91 12.01
N LEU A 595 8.49 -9.14 13.04
CA LEU A 595 9.32 -8.92 14.24
C LEU A 595 9.57 -10.20 15.06
N SER A 596 8.64 -11.15 15.07
CA SER A 596 8.79 -12.40 15.83
C SER A 596 9.70 -13.44 15.16
N ARG A 597 9.84 -13.39 13.83
CA ARG A 597 10.66 -14.35 13.07
C ARG A 597 12.16 -14.26 13.37
N THR A 598 12.85 -15.39 13.36
CA THR A 598 14.31 -15.51 13.54
C THR A 598 15.13 -15.13 12.29
N GLN A 599 14.61 -14.24 11.44
CA GLN A 599 15.33 -13.80 10.25
C GLN A 599 16.55 -12.96 10.67
N ASN A 600 17.71 -13.60 10.63
CA ASN A 600 18.96 -13.00 11.09
C ASN A 600 19.56 -12.06 10.04
N SER A 601 20.37 -11.10 10.49
CA SER A 601 21.18 -10.15 9.68
C SER A 601 22.06 -10.78 8.58
N ILE A 602 22.14 -12.10 8.54
CA ILE A 602 23.02 -12.89 7.66
C ILE A 602 22.26 -13.39 6.42
N THR A 603 20.98 -13.76 6.54
CA THR A 603 20.25 -14.44 5.45
C THR A 603 19.95 -13.50 4.28
N ILE A 604 19.54 -12.27 4.56
CA ILE A 604 19.18 -11.27 3.54
C ILE A 604 20.42 -10.82 2.74
N PRO A 605 21.56 -10.46 3.36
CA PRO A 605 22.76 -10.17 2.58
C PRO A 605 23.21 -11.34 1.71
N TYR A 606 23.12 -12.60 2.17
CA TYR A 606 23.44 -13.75 1.33
C TYR A 606 22.46 -13.92 0.16
N GLN A 607 21.17 -13.68 0.38
CA GLN A 607 20.15 -13.69 -0.67
C GLN A 607 20.46 -12.63 -1.74
N ILE A 608 20.76 -11.40 -1.31
CA ILE A 608 21.15 -10.29 -2.18
C ILE A 608 22.43 -10.63 -2.94
N ILE A 609 23.50 -11.05 -2.25
CA ILE A 609 24.79 -11.37 -2.85
C ILE A 609 24.63 -12.53 -3.85
N SER A 610 23.90 -13.58 -3.50
CA SER A 610 23.61 -14.71 -4.38
C SER A 610 22.89 -14.25 -5.65
N SER A 611 21.84 -13.44 -5.51
CA SER A 611 21.13 -12.89 -6.66
C SER A 611 22.03 -12.01 -7.54
N LEU A 612 22.86 -11.15 -6.95
CA LEU A 612 23.82 -10.32 -7.68
C LEU A 612 24.88 -11.16 -8.40
N LEU A 613 25.34 -12.27 -7.82
CA LEU A 613 26.26 -13.21 -8.46
C LEU A 613 25.60 -13.92 -9.65
N PHE A 614 24.33 -14.30 -9.55
CA PHE A 614 23.59 -14.84 -10.69
C PHE A 614 23.39 -13.81 -11.79
N LEU A 615 23.06 -12.55 -11.44
CA LEU A 615 22.93 -11.45 -12.38
C LEU A 615 24.26 -11.14 -13.09
N LEU A 616 25.38 -11.16 -12.37
CA LEU A 616 26.71 -11.08 -12.96
C LEU A 616 26.99 -12.29 -13.87
N GLY A 617 26.56 -13.48 -13.46
CA GLY A 617 26.58 -14.69 -14.26
C GLY A 617 25.87 -14.54 -15.60
N VAL A 618 24.72 -13.84 -15.66
CA VAL A 618 24.00 -13.54 -16.91
C VAL A 618 24.94 -12.83 -17.90
N VAL A 619 25.64 -11.80 -17.44
CA VAL A 619 26.57 -11.00 -18.27
C VAL A 619 27.76 -11.83 -18.74
N ILE A 620 28.39 -12.58 -17.84
CA ILE A 620 29.57 -13.41 -18.13
C ILE A 620 29.21 -14.52 -19.13
N VAL A 621 28.16 -15.29 -18.85
CA VAL A 621 27.69 -16.40 -19.68
C VAL A 621 27.30 -15.89 -21.08
N TYR A 622 26.62 -14.74 -21.15
CA TYR A 622 26.27 -14.10 -22.41
C TYR A 622 27.51 -13.73 -23.23
N TYR A 623 28.52 -13.12 -22.60
CA TYR A 623 29.73 -12.64 -23.29
C TYR A 623 30.68 -13.78 -23.71
N VAL A 624 30.86 -14.79 -22.86
CA VAL A 624 31.81 -15.89 -23.06
C VAL A 624 31.31 -16.91 -24.10
N LEU A 625 30.02 -17.25 -24.05
CA LEU A 625 29.48 -18.34 -24.88
C LEU A 625 28.96 -17.88 -26.26
N LYS A 626 29.33 -16.65 -26.67
CA LYS A 626 29.12 -15.99 -27.98
C LYS A 626 28.21 -16.76 -28.95
N ASN A 627 26.90 -16.67 -28.76
CA ASN A 627 25.93 -17.26 -29.67
C ASN A 627 24.98 -16.20 -30.25
N LYS A 628 24.76 -16.24 -31.56
CA LYS A 628 24.15 -15.14 -32.34
C LYS A 628 22.61 -15.18 -32.45
N THR A 629 21.94 -16.13 -31.80
CA THR A 629 20.48 -16.28 -31.95
C THR A 629 19.79 -16.31 -30.58
N ILE A 630 19.27 -15.16 -30.18
CA ILE A 630 18.49 -15.00 -28.96
C ILE A 630 17.04 -14.74 -29.36
N PRO A 631 16.06 -15.49 -28.82
CA PRO A 631 14.67 -15.09 -28.94
C PRO A 631 14.50 -13.79 -28.15
N PHE A 632 14.29 -12.70 -28.87
CA PHE A 632 14.24 -11.32 -28.34
C PHE A 632 13.34 -11.17 -27.10
N ALA A 633 12.22 -11.90 -27.05
CA ALA A 633 11.25 -11.84 -25.96
C ALA A 633 11.60 -12.72 -24.73
N LEU A 634 12.63 -13.57 -24.78
CA LEU A 634 12.87 -14.58 -23.74
C LEU A 634 13.21 -13.97 -22.38
N PHE A 635 14.13 -13.02 -22.32
CA PHE A 635 14.55 -12.39 -21.06
C PHE A 635 13.41 -11.57 -20.41
N PRO A 636 12.71 -10.67 -21.14
CA PRO A 636 11.49 -10.03 -20.64
C PRO A 636 10.47 -11.02 -20.08
N LEU A 637 10.19 -12.11 -20.81
CA LEU A 637 9.20 -13.09 -20.42
C LEU A 637 9.61 -13.82 -19.14
N LEU A 638 10.88 -14.22 -19.01
CA LEU A 638 11.37 -14.91 -17.81
C LEU A 638 11.41 -14.02 -16.59
N LEU A 639 11.80 -12.75 -16.73
CA LEU A 639 11.69 -11.77 -15.66
C LEU A 639 10.23 -11.64 -15.21
N CYS A 640 9.31 -11.44 -16.16
CA CYS A 640 7.89 -11.32 -15.86
C CYS A 640 7.31 -12.58 -15.18
N ILE A 641 7.68 -13.78 -15.63
CA ILE A 641 7.26 -15.05 -15.02
C ILE A 641 7.83 -15.19 -13.61
N SER A 642 9.12 -14.89 -13.40
CA SER A 642 9.73 -14.95 -12.06
C SER A 642 9.04 -14.01 -11.09
N LEU A 643 8.77 -12.78 -11.51
CA LEU A 643 8.08 -11.80 -10.68
C LEU A 643 6.66 -12.28 -10.36
N PHE A 644 5.90 -12.72 -11.36
CA PHE A 644 4.56 -13.30 -11.17
C PHE A 644 4.56 -14.45 -10.15
N ILE A 645 5.46 -15.42 -10.31
CA ILE A 645 5.57 -16.56 -9.38
C ILE A 645 5.90 -16.05 -7.97
N SER A 646 6.92 -15.20 -7.81
CA SER A 646 7.31 -14.69 -6.50
C SER A 646 6.20 -13.89 -5.80
N THR A 647 5.51 -13.02 -6.53
CA THR A 647 4.40 -12.21 -5.97
C THR A 647 3.18 -13.05 -5.63
N SER A 648 2.95 -14.18 -6.32
CA SER A 648 1.85 -15.10 -5.99
C SER A 648 2.18 -16.02 -4.82
N ILE A 649 3.45 -16.37 -4.64
CA ILE A 649 3.89 -17.26 -3.55
C ILE A 649 4.10 -16.49 -2.25
N ASN A 650 4.63 -15.26 -2.30
CA ASN A 650 5.01 -14.55 -1.08
C ASN A 650 3.89 -14.30 -0.08
N PRO A 651 2.66 -13.91 -0.46
CA PRO A 651 1.57 -13.81 0.49
C PRO A 651 1.37 -15.11 1.26
N LEU A 652 1.49 -16.27 0.62
CA LEU A 652 1.37 -17.59 1.27
C LEU A 652 2.54 -17.92 2.23
N LEU A 653 3.73 -17.36 1.97
CA LEU A 653 4.91 -17.53 2.83
C LEU A 653 4.92 -16.56 4.01
N VAL A 654 4.25 -15.41 3.85
CA VAL A 654 4.28 -14.31 4.82
C VAL A 654 3.05 -14.33 5.70
N SER A 655 1.86 -14.64 5.17
CA SER A 655 0.64 -14.71 5.95
C SER A 655 0.78 -15.80 7.02
N GLU A 656 0.86 -15.40 8.28
CA GLU A 656 0.49 -16.32 9.35
C GLU A 656 -1.01 -16.59 9.19
N ASN A 657 -1.39 -17.86 9.09
CA ASN A 657 -2.81 -18.21 9.02
C ASN A 657 -3.53 -17.53 10.19
N VAL A 658 -4.61 -16.80 9.89
CA VAL A 658 -5.53 -16.12 10.84
C VAL A 658 -6.32 -17.16 11.66
N ASN A 659 -5.74 -18.32 11.94
CA ASN A 659 -6.45 -19.48 12.47
C ASN A 659 -6.64 -19.44 13.99
N ASN A 660 -6.10 -18.42 14.67
CA ASN A 660 -6.11 -18.32 16.12
C ASN A 660 -6.58 -16.94 16.60
N LEU A 661 -7.57 -16.31 15.94
CA LEU A 661 -8.23 -15.18 16.57
C LEU A 661 -9.01 -15.69 17.79
N SER A 662 -8.66 -15.21 18.99
CA SER A 662 -9.33 -15.57 20.23
C SER A 662 -9.94 -14.36 20.92
N GLY A 663 -11.15 -14.52 21.46
CA GLY A 663 -11.87 -13.46 22.18
C GLY A 663 -13.15 -13.01 21.45
N HIS A 664 -13.74 -11.91 21.89
CA HIS A 664 -14.99 -11.35 21.35
C HIS A 664 -14.74 -10.52 20.09
N VAL A 665 -14.25 -11.17 19.03
CA VAL A 665 -13.95 -10.52 17.76
C VAL A 665 -15.24 -10.17 17.02
N VAL A 666 -15.29 -8.96 16.47
CA VAL A 666 -16.42 -8.46 15.66
C VAL A 666 -15.92 -8.09 14.27
N CYS A 667 -16.56 -8.63 13.24
CA CYS A 667 -16.27 -8.29 11.87
C CYS A 667 -17.20 -7.16 11.40
N ILE A 668 -16.66 -6.06 10.89
CA ILE A 668 -17.41 -5.00 10.21
C ILE A 668 -17.12 -5.17 8.71
N ASP A 669 -18.12 -5.54 7.92
CA ASP A 669 -17.93 -5.72 6.48
C ASP A 669 -17.63 -4.40 5.78
N ALA A 670 -16.76 -4.42 4.78
CA ALA A 670 -16.59 -3.36 3.79
C ALA A 670 -16.56 -3.94 2.35
N SER A 671 -16.75 -5.25 2.22
CA SER A 671 -16.54 -6.00 0.98
C SER A 671 -17.76 -6.05 0.07
N HIS A 672 -18.96 -5.79 0.62
CA HIS A 672 -20.23 -5.69 -0.11
C HIS A 672 -20.58 -4.24 -0.51
N GLY A 673 -19.60 -3.34 -0.45
CA GLY A 673 -19.80 -1.93 -0.81
C GLY A 673 -20.71 -1.21 0.19
N GLU A 674 -20.55 -1.51 1.48
CA GLU A 674 -21.27 -0.88 2.58
C GLU A 674 -21.23 0.64 2.49
N ARG A 675 -22.34 1.32 2.84
CA ARG A 675 -22.45 2.78 2.75
C ARG A 675 -21.89 3.46 3.99
N PHE A 676 -20.60 3.25 4.25
CA PHE A 676 -19.82 4.06 5.18
C PHE A 676 -18.46 4.46 4.60
N SER A 677 -17.87 5.51 5.16
CA SER A 677 -16.53 5.97 4.83
C SER A 677 -15.49 5.23 5.67
N ILE A 678 -14.46 4.71 5.01
CA ILE A 678 -13.26 4.18 5.69
C ILE A 678 -12.39 5.32 6.22
N GLU A 679 -12.59 6.56 5.74
CA GLU A 679 -11.95 7.73 6.34
C GLU A 679 -12.46 7.92 7.78
N SER A 680 -11.52 7.91 8.72
CA SER A 680 -11.83 7.95 10.14
C SER A 680 -12.54 9.26 10.55
N PHE A 681 -13.54 9.12 11.41
CA PHE A 681 -14.23 10.21 12.10
C PHE A 681 -14.89 11.27 11.18
N THR A 682 -15.39 10.83 10.03
CA THR A 682 -16.31 11.62 9.20
C THR A 682 -17.76 11.31 9.57
N ASP A 683 -18.70 12.20 9.25
CA ASP A 683 -20.15 11.97 9.46
C ASP A 683 -20.67 10.63 8.91
N ALA A 684 -20.02 10.12 7.87
CA ALA A 684 -20.36 8.88 7.19
C ALA A 684 -19.48 7.69 7.62
N SER A 685 -18.57 7.84 8.58
CA SER A 685 -17.73 6.76 9.07
C SER A 685 -18.39 5.98 10.20
N VAL A 686 -17.69 4.97 10.71
CA VAL A 686 -18.15 4.03 11.75
C VAL A 686 -17.21 4.01 12.97
N ASN A 687 -16.41 5.05 13.17
CA ASN A 687 -15.50 5.15 14.31
C ASN A 687 -16.29 5.21 15.63
N GLY A 688 -17.42 5.88 15.67
CA GLY A 688 -18.33 5.89 16.82
C GLY A 688 -18.83 4.48 17.17
N LEU A 689 -19.22 3.69 16.16
CA LEU A 689 -19.56 2.27 16.34
C LEU A 689 -18.35 1.47 16.87
N ILE A 690 -17.19 1.62 16.25
CA ILE A 690 -15.93 0.96 16.65
C ILE A 690 -15.62 1.21 18.12
N VAL A 691 -15.63 2.48 18.55
CA VAL A 691 -15.30 2.86 19.93
C VAL A 691 -16.32 2.26 20.89
N ASN A 692 -17.60 2.23 20.53
CA ASN A 692 -18.64 1.61 21.36
C ASN A 692 -18.57 0.08 21.40
N LEU A 693 -18.09 -0.59 20.36
CA LEU A 693 -17.75 -2.02 20.42
C LEU A 693 -16.60 -2.25 21.41
N GLN A 694 -15.53 -1.46 21.30
CA GLN A 694 -14.38 -1.52 22.21
C GLN A 694 -14.79 -1.28 23.67
N ARG A 695 -15.68 -0.32 23.95
CA ARG A 695 -16.27 -0.09 25.28
C ARG A 695 -17.00 -1.31 25.86
N ASN A 696 -17.51 -2.21 25.02
CA ASN A 696 -18.18 -3.46 25.42
C ASN A 696 -17.28 -4.68 25.35
N ASN A 697 -15.95 -4.51 25.37
CA ASN A 697 -14.99 -5.62 25.29
C ASN A 697 -15.09 -6.43 23.97
N PHE A 698 -15.64 -5.83 22.91
CA PHE A 698 -15.60 -6.37 21.55
C PHE A 698 -14.41 -5.81 20.79
N LEU A 699 -13.80 -6.63 19.94
CA LEU A 699 -12.64 -6.27 19.13
C LEU A 699 -13.02 -6.16 17.65
N PRO A 700 -13.32 -4.95 17.16
CA PRO A 700 -13.73 -4.76 15.78
C PRO A 700 -12.57 -4.93 14.80
N LEU A 701 -12.84 -5.59 13.68
CA LEU A 701 -11.96 -5.76 12.52
C LEU A 701 -12.72 -5.35 11.26
N ILE A 702 -12.11 -4.50 10.43
CA ILE A 702 -12.70 -4.12 9.14
C ILE A 702 -12.37 -5.18 8.08
N LEU A 703 -13.40 -5.82 7.52
CA LEU A 703 -13.27 -6.83 6.47
C LEU A 703 -13.41 -6.19 5.08
N ARG A 704 -12.27 -5.84 4.48
CA ARG A 704 -12.21 -5.33 3.09
C ARG A 704 -12.56 -6.40 2.06
N GLU A 705 -12.26 -7.66 2.38
CA GLU A 705 -12.64 -8.82 1.59
C GLU A 705 -13.41 -9.81 2.47
N PHE A 706 -14.48 -10.38 1.95
CA PHE A 706 -15.29 -11.33 2.69
C PHE A 706 -14.53 -12.65 2.91
N SER A 707 -14.13 -12.90 4.15
CA SER A 707 -13.41 -14.12 4.56
C SER A 707 -14.30 -14.99 5.44
N ARG A 708 -14.77 -16.13 4.90
CA ARG A 708 -15.57 -17.10 5.66
C ARG A 708 -14.83 -17.62 6.89
N ASP A 709 -13.51 -17.76 6.81
CA ASP A 709 -12.72 -18.31 7.91
C ASP A 709 -12.51 -17.29 9.03
N THR A 710 -12.38 -16.01 8.71
CA THR A 710 -12.37 -14.92 9.70
C THR A 710 -13.74 -14.77 10.35
N VAL A 711 -14.81 -14.78 9.55
CA VAL A 711 -16.19 -14.64 10.06
C VAL A 711 -16.59 -15.82 10.97
N LYS A 712 -16.16 -17.04 10.68
CA LYS A 712 -16.40 -18.19 11.58
C LYS A 712 -15.77 -18.03 12.97
N GLN A 713 -14.72 -17.23 13.09
CA GLN A 713 -14.00 -17.01 14.35
C GLN A 713 -14.50 -15.76 15.10
N SER A 714 -15.36 -14.94 14.48
CA SER A 714 -16.02 -13.83 15.15
C SER A 714 -17.30 -14.26 15.85
N THR A 715 -17.69 -13.48 16.86
CA THR A 715 -18.98 -13.62 17.55
C THR A 715 -20.09 -12.83 16.84
N LEU A 716 -19.73 -11.72 16.20
CA LEU A 716 -20.64 -10.82 15.49
C LEU A 716 -20.06 -10.41 14.14
N ILE A 717 -20.90 -10.38 13.11
CA ILE A 717 -20.62 -9.70 11.84
C ILE A 717 -21.64 -8.60 11.60
N LEU A 718 -21.17 -7.46 11.07
CA LEU A 718 -21.94 -6.26 10.87
C LEU A 718 -21.95 -5.83 9.40
N PHE A 719 -23.14 -5.59 8.86
CA PHE A 719 -23.39 -5.04 7.53
C PHE A 719 -24.15 -3.71 7.67
N ASN A 720 -23.68 -2.65 7.02
CA ASN A 720 -24.26 -1.31 7.07
C ASN A 720 -24.59 -0.78 5.67
N ALA A 721 -25.84 -1.06 5.26
CA ALA A 721 -26.41 -0.76 3.97
C ALA A 721 -25.53 -1.30 2.82
N PRO A 722 -25.46 -2.64 2.65
CA PRO A 722 -24.72 -3.23 1.55
C PRO A 722 -25.27 -2.72 0.23
N THR A 723 -24.41 -2.57 -0.78
CA THR A 723 -24.81 -2.17 -2.14
C THR A 723 -24.64 -3.30 -3.16
N LYS A 724 -23.91 -4.35 -2.78
CA LYS A 724 -23.74 -5.58 -3.54
C LYS A 724 -24.56 -6.69 -2.89
N ALA A 725 -25.45 -7.30 -3.67
CA ALA A 725 -26.31 -8.38 -3.19
C ALA A 725 -25.51 -9.61 -2.75
N PHE A 726 -25.93 -10.20 -1.64
CA PHE A 726 -25.41 -11.50 -1.18
C PHE A 726 -25.74 -12.61 -2.18
N THR A 727 -24.77 -13.49 -2.41
CA THR A 727 -24.94 -14.71 -3.19
C THR A 727 -25.70 -15.78 -2.39
N GLU A 728 -26.32 -16.75 -3.07
CA GLU A 728 -27.00 -17.88 -2.41
C GLU A 728 -26.04 -18.67 -1.49
N ASP A 729 -24.78 -18.80 -1.89
CA ASP A 729 -23.74 -19.46 -1.09
C ASP A 729 -23.36 -18.65 0.15
N GLU A 730 -23.35 -17.31 0.08
CA GLU A 730 -23.13 -16.44 1.23
C GLU A 730 -24.30 -16.49 2.19
N VAL A 731 -25.54 -16.44 1.70
CA VAL A 731 -26.74 -16.60 2.55
C VAL A 731 -26.73 -17.95 3.27
N SER A 732 -26.39 -19.04 2.56
CA SER A 732 -26.25 -20.38 3.16
C SER A 732 -25.16 -20.44 4.23
N PHE A 733 -24.03 -19.76 3.99
CA PHE A 733 -22.95 -19.64 4.95
C PHE A 733 -23.38 -18.84 6.19
N LEU A 734 -24.03 -17.69 6.01
CA LEU A 734 -24.51 -16.82 7.08
C LEU A 734 -25.60 -17.51 7.93
N HIS A 735 -26.47 -18.30 7.31
CA HIS A 735 -27.41 -19.17 8.01
C HIS A 735 -26.67 -20.16 8.93
N SER A 736 -25.66 -20.85 8.39
CA SER A 736 -24.84 -21.80 9.15
C SER A 736 -24.05 -21.11 10.27
N TYR A 737 -23.55 -19.90 10.03
CA TYR A 737 -22.86 -19.09 11.02
C TYR A 737 -23.78 -18.79 12.21
N MET A 738 -25.02 -18.36 11.97
CA MET A 738 -26.00 -18.14 13.03
C MET A 738 -26.36 -19.42 13.80
N GLN A 739 -26.56 -20.54 13.09
CA GLN A 739 -26.82 -21.83 13.75
C GLN A 739 -25.72 -22.20 14.77
N ASN A 740 -24.48 -21.84 14.48
CA ASN A 740 -23.31 -22.14 15.32
C ASN A 740 -23.06 -21.12 16.44
N GLY A 741 -23.89 -20.08 16.59
CA GLY A 741 -23.80 -19.08 17.66
C GLY A 741 -23.52 -17.66 17.17
N GLY A 742 -23.11 -17.50 15.91
CA GLY A 742 -22.78 -16.19 15.37
C GLY A 742 -23.99 -15.25 15.30
N VAL A 743 -23.77 -13.96 15.55
CA VAL A 743 -24.79 -12.93 15.36
C VAL A 743 -24.50 -12.12 14.10
N ILE A 744 -25.55 -11.79 13.36
CA ILE A 744 -25.49 -10.85 12.24
C ILE A 744 -26.23 -9.58 12.65
N LEU A 745 -25.58 -8.42 12.59
CA LEU A 745 -26.23 -7.13 12.68
C LEU A 745 -26.30 -6.51 11.28
N LEU A 746 -27.51 -6.30 10.80
CA LEU A 746 -27.78 -5.71 9.49
C LEU A 746 -28.51 -4.37 9.69
N ALA A 747 -27.81 -3.26 9.41
CA ALA A 747 -28.42 -1.94 9.32
C ALA A 747 -28.73 -1.62 7.86
N THR A 748 -29.99 -1.37 7.52
CA THR A 748 -30.41 -1.08 6.13
C THR A 748 -31.77 -0.40 6.12
N GLY A 749 -31.91 0.65 5.32
CA GLY A 749 -33.17 1.32 5.03
C GLY A 749 -33.86 0.76 3.78
N TYR A 750 -35.06 1.27 3.46
CA TYR A 750 -35.81 0.81 2.29
C TYR A 750 -35.06 1.07 0.97
N ASP A 751 -34.44 2.24 0.84
CA ASP A 751 -33.74 2.65 -0.37
C ASP A 751 -32.47 1.81 -0.65
N ASP A 752 -31.92 1.17 0.38
CA ASP A 752 -30.71 0.33 0.29
C ASP A 752 -31.02 -1.17 0.36
N LYS A 753 -32.29 -1.56 0.53
CA LYS A 753 -32.64 -2.93 0.89
C LYS A 753 -32.32 -3.96 -0.19
N ASP A 754 -32.21 -3.56 -1.45
CA ASP A 754 -32.11 -4.47 -2.59
C ASP A 754 -30.96 -5.48 -2.46
N ALA A 755 -29.80 -5.02 -1.98
CA ALA A 755 -28.66 -5.90 -1.74
C ALA A 755 -28.86 -6.83 -0.53
N SER A 756 -29.61 -6.38 0.47
CA SER A 756 -29.97 -7.13 1.68
C SER A 756 -31.11 -8.12 1.48
N LEU A 757 -31.94 -7.94 0.43
CA LEU A 757 -33.14 -8.76 0.18
C LEU A 757 -32.88 -10.27 0.14
N PRO A 758 -31.79 -10.80 -0.45
CA PRO A 758 -31.52 -12.24 -0.42
C PRO A 758 -31.46 -12.80 1.00
N LEU A 759 -30.81 -12.09 1.93
CA LEU A 759 -30.72 -12.50 3.33
C LEU A 759 -32.04 -12.27 4.08
N LEU A 760 -32.70 -11.12 3.88
CA LEU A 760 -33.95 -10.79 4.55
C LEU A 760 -35.09 -11.76 4.19
N LYS A 761 -35.19 -12.15 2.92
CA LYS A 761 -36.23 -13.07 2.41
C LYS A 761 -36.13 -14.47 3.01
N GLU A 762 -34.92 -14.95 3.28
CA GLU A 762 -34.70 -16.24 3.95
C GLU A 762 -35.43 -16.32 5.29
N TYR A 763 -35.57 -15.18 5.98
CA TYR A 763 -36.21 -15.06 7.29
C TYR A 763 -37.59 -14.39 7.23
N ASN A 764 -38.21 -14.28 6.04
CA ASN A 764 -39.51 -13.65 5.83
C ASN A 764 -39.60 -12.21 6.36
N ILE A 765 -38.49 -11.46 6.31
CA ILE A 765 -38.43 -10.04 6.67
C ILE A 765 -38.54 -9.20 5.40
N ASP A 766 -39.26 -8.09 5.48
CA ASP A 766 -39.19 -7.03 4.50
C ASP A 766 -39.19 -5.65 5.16
N ILE A 767 -38.56 -4.69 4.49
CA ILE A 767 -38.55 -3.29 4.89
C ILE A 767 -39.61 -2.58 4.07
N GLN A 768 -40.51 -1.87 4.74
CA GLN A 768 -41.70 -1.29 4.13
C GLN A 768 -41.40 0.08 3.51
N PRO A 769 -42.09 0.44 2.41
CA PRO A 769 -41.87 1.69 1.65
C PRO A 769 -42.38 2.95 2.35
N THR A 770 -42.70 2.90 3.64
CA THR A 770 -43.26 4.04 4.37
C THR A 770 -42.12 4.78 5.05
N PRO A 771 -41.68 5.94 4.54
CA PRO A 771 -40.62 6.71 5.19
C PRO A 771 -41.16 7.30 6.50
N LEU A 772 -40.55 6.94 7.63
CA LEU A 772 -40.84 7.60 8.90
C LEU A 772 -39.91 8.80 9.11
N GLY A 773 -38.76 8.82 8.44
CA GLY A 773 -37.73 9.85 8.60
C GLY A 773 -37.03 9.76 9.95
N PRO A 774 -36.59 10.89 10.53
CA PRO A 774 -35.94 10.90 11.83
C PRO A 774 -36.95 10.68 12.94
N VAL A 775 -36.78 9.60 13.71
CA VAL A 775 -37.65 9.28 14.86
C VAL A 775 -36.81 9.09 16.12
N PRO A 776 -37.31 9.48 17.31
CA PRO A 776 -38.55 10.21 17.54
C PRO A 776 -38.50 11.65 17.00
N TYR A 777 -39.66 12.26 16.73
CA TYR A 777 -39.76 13.63 16.20
C TYR A 777 -39.44 14.68 17.26
N VAL A 778 -38.16 14.95 17.49
CA VAL A 778 -37.65 15.72 18.65
C VAL A 778 -37.06 17.09 18.34
N GLU A 779 -37.19 17.58 17.10
CA GLU A 779 -36.55 18.82 16.61
C GLU A 779 -36.85 20.08 17.44
N GLY A 780 -37.90 20.07 18.28
CA GLY A 780 -38.24 21.18 19.18
C GLY A 780 -37.66 21.12 20.60
N ASN A 781 -37.12 19.99 21.07
CA ASN A 781 -36.72 19.77 22.48
C ASN A 781 -35.57 18.75 22.62
N LEU A 782 -34.48 18.89 21.87
CA LEU A 782 -33.36 17.94 21.82
C LEU A 782 -32.82 17.52 23.20
N SER A 783 -32.71 18.45 24.14
CA SER A 783 -32.20 18.19 25.50
C SER A 783 -33.08 17.27 26.33
N LEU A 784 -34.39 17.24 26.08
CA LEU A 784 -35.33 16.38 26.81
C LEU A 784 -35.22 14.91 26.36
N TYR A 785 -34.83 14.70 25.10
CA TYR A 785 -34.77 13.38 24.46
C TYR A 785 -33.34 12.85 24.26
N GLN A 786 -32.32 13.57 24.75
CA GLN A 786 -30.91 13.22 24.54
C GLN A 786 -30.52 11.81 25.03
N ASN A 787 -31.30 11.23 25.96
CA ASN A 787 -31.10 9.89 26.50
C ASN A 787 -32.00 8.83 25.84
N GLU A 788 -32.86 9.20 24.90
CA GLU A 788 -33.67 8.28 24.12
C GLU A 788 -32.96 7.98 22.78
N PRO A 789 -33.03 6.74 22.27
CA PRO A 789 -32.45 6.43 20.96
C PRO A 789 -33.18 7.20 19.86
N ARG A 790 -32.41 7.66 18.88
CA ARG A 790 -32.89 8.34 17.68
C ARG A 790 -32.35 7.68 16.41
N PHE A 791 -33.16 7.77 15.38
CA PHE A 791 -32.91 7.30 14.02
C PHE A 791 -32.88 8.50 13.09
N VAL A 792 -32.17 8.37 11.97
CA VAL A 792 -31.99 9.41 10.96
C VAL A 792 -32.95 9.20 9.80
N ASP A 793 -33.02 7.96 9.30
CA ASP A 793 -33.82 7.60 8.14
C ASP A 793 -34.47 6.23 8.35
N SER A 794 -35.51 6.22 9.19
CA SER A 794 -36.13 4.99 9.65
C SER A 794 -37.28 4.50 8.77
N TRP A 795 -37.39 3.17 8.67
CA TRP A 795 -38.35 2.48 7.83
C TRP A 795 -39.04 1.34 8.60
N PRO A 796 -40.36 1.11 8.50
CA PRO A 796 -41.01 0.03 9.22
C PRO A 796 -40.58 -1.35 8.73
N LEU A 797 -40.42 -2.29 9.67
CA LEU A 797 -40.20 -3.71 9.38
C LEU A 797 -41.51 -4.48 9.35
N SER A 798 -41.62 -5.42 8.41
CA SER A 798 -42.67 -6.44 8.36
C SER A 798 -42.05 -7.83 8.44
N PHE A 799 -42.68 -8.73 9.19
CA PHE A 799 -42.21 -10.08 9.42
C PHE A 799 -43.39 -11.00 9.81
N GLN A 800 -43.16 -12.32 9.81
CA GLN A 800 -44.11 -13.30 10.34
C GLN A 800 -43.81 -13.57 11.83
N GLU A 801 -44.83 -13.63 12.69
CA GLU A 801 -44.71 -13.62 14.17
C GLU A 801 -44.17 -14.92 14.83
N GLU A 802 -43.20 -15.61 14.23
CA GLU A 802 -42.55 -16.76 14.87
C GLU A 802 -41.13 -16.39 15.37
N HIS A 803 -40.93 -16.41 16.70
CA HIS A 803 -39.62 -16.28 17.36
C HIS A 803 -38.85 -14.95 17.15
N ILE A 804 -39.55 -13.82 17.07
CA ILE A 804 -38.98 -12.48 16.89
C ILE A 804 -39.12 -11.64 18.16
N ARG A 805 -38.06 -10.92 18.54
CA ARG A 805 -38.06 -9.92 19.61
C ARG A 805 -37.87 -8.54 19.01
N SER A 806 -38.78 -7.60 19.30
CA SER A 806 -38.58 -6.20 18.94
C SER A 806 -37.85 -5.45 20.06
N TYR A 807 -36.75 -4.77 19.72
CA TYR A 807 -35.97 -3.95 20.66
C TYR A 807 -36.33 -2.47 20.60
N TYR A 808 -36.86 -1.98 19.48
CA TYR A 808 -37.35 -0.61 19.37
C TYR A 808 -38.62 -0.52 18.53
N ASN A 809 -39.61 0.17 19.09
CA ASN A 809 -40.91 0.43 18.48
C ASN A 809 -41.17 1.93 18.49
N PHE A 810 -41.64 2.47 17.37
CA PHE A 810 -42.11 3.84 17.26
C PHE A 810 -43.63 3.86 17.13
N THR A 811 -44.33 4.59 17.99
CA THR A 811 -45.79 4.71 17.93
C THR A 811 -46.20 6.11 17.48
N TRP A 812 -46.98 6.18 16.40
CA TRP A 812 -47.54 7.42 15.87
C TRP A 812 -49.00 7.23 15.49
N GLN A 813 -49.89 8.11 15.97
CA GLN A 813 -51.33 8.07 15.67
C GLN A 813 -51.98 6.68 15.84
N ASN A 814 -51.67 5.99 16.94
CA ASN A 814 -52.12 4.64 17.30
C ASN A 814 -51.59 3.49 16.39
N LEU A 815 -50.68 3.77 15.47
CA LEU A 815 -49.92 2.75 14.75
C LEU A 815 -48.57 2.55 15.43
N THR A 816 -48.15 1.30 15.57
CA THR A 816 -46.82 0.95 16.09
C THR A 816 -45.99 0.36 14.97
N PHE A 817 -44.80 0.91 14.77
CA PHE A 817 -43.83 0.51 13.75
C PHE A 817 -42.61 -0.10 14.43
N HIS A 818 -42.20 -1.28 13.98
CA HIS A 818 -41.00 -1.96 14.46
C HIS A 818 -39.79 -1.49 13.66
N LEU A 819 -38.73 -1.05 14.33
CA LEU A 819 -37.52 -0.53 13.67
C LEU A 819 -36.26 -1.32 14.00
N VAL A 820 -36.25 -2.01 15.14
CA VAL A 820 -35.14 -2.88 15.52
C VAL A 820 -35.71 -4.20 16.00
N ILE A 821 -35.42 -5.28 15.28
CA ILE A 821 -35.88 -6.64 15.62
C ILE A 821 -34.72 -7.62 15.63
N PHE A 822 -34.85 -8.66 16.45
CA PHE A 822 -33.93 -9.79 16.48
C PHE A 822 -34.67 -11.10 16.27
N ILE A 823 -34.11 -11.93 15.41
CA ILE A 823 -34.63 -13.25 15.06
C ILE A 823 -33.62 -14.29 15.50
N LYS A 824 -34.01 -15.12 16.48
CA LYS A 824 -33.14 -16.19 16.96
C LYS A 824 -33.06 -17.31 15.92
N GLN A 825 -31.84 -17.75 15.59
CA GLN A 825 -31.58 -18.84 14.65
C GLN A 825 -30.49 -19.76 15.21
N GLY A 826 -30.90 -20.95 15.65
CA GLY A 826 -30.03 -21.85 16.40
C GLY A 826 -29.53 -21.19 17.69
N LYS A 827 -28.20 -21.13 17.87
CA LYS A 827 -27.56 -20.48 19.02
C LYS A 827 -27.33 -18.98 18.82
N GLY A 828 -27.35 -18.48 17.59
CA GLY A 828 -27.15 -17.07 17.27
C GLY A 828 -28.43 -16.41 16.74
N GLY A 829 -28.28 -15.45 15.82
CA GLY A 829 -29.42 -14.80 15.19
C GLY A 829 -29.12 -13.58 14.35
N LEU A 830 -30.19 -13.00 13.80
CA LEU A 830 -30.16 -11.82 12.93
C LEU A 830 -30.81 -10.63 13.64
N LEU A 831 -30.03 -9.59 13.93
CA LEU A 831 -30.47 -8.27 14.38
C LEU A 831 -30.62 -7.35 13.16
N VAL A 832 -31.82 -6.83 12.92
CA VAL A 832 -32.09 -5.88 11.84
C VAL A 832 -32.38 -4.51 12.43
N VAL A 833 -31.64 -3.50 11.98
CA VAL A 833 -31.87 -2.07 12.26
C VAL A 833 -32.34 -1.42 10.96
N SER A 834 -33.59 -0.97 10.89
CA SER A 834 -34.18 -0.48 9.65
C SER A 834 -33.88 0.99 9.34
N ASP A 835 -32.60 1.35 9.43
CA ASP A 835 -32.04 2.66 9.14
C ASP A 835 -30.57 2.50 8.71
N SER A 836 -30.27 2.84 7.45
CA SER A 836 -28.92 2.76 6.86
C SER A 836 -27.88 3.67 7.52
N GLN A 837 -28.34 4.65 8.30
CA GLN A 837 -27.51 5.71 8.86
C GLN A 837 -27.39 5.61 10.38
N TYR A 838 -28.04 4.62 11.00
CA TYR A 838 -28.08 4.49 12.45
C TYR A 838 -26.68 4.33 13.06
N LEU A 839 -25.82 3.54 12.39
CA LEU A 839 -24.49 3.17 12.88
C LEU A 839 -23.38 4.15 12.53
N LEU A 840 -23.72 5.24 11.85
CA LEU A 840 -22.74 6.23 11.41
C LEU A 840 -22.39 7.20 12.54
N ASP A 841 -21.17 7.74 12.50
CA ASP A 841 -20.63 8.66 13.51
C ASP A 841 -21.54 9.85 13.82
N LYS A 842 -22.15 10.44 12.78
CA LYS A 842 -23.10 11.56 12.95
C LYS A 842 -24.30 11.24 13.84
N ASN A 843 -24.63 9.95 14.00
CA ASN A 843 -25.77 9.50 14.78
C ASN A 843 -25.39 8.90 16.12
N ILE A 844 -24.22 8.25 16.22
CA ILE A 844 -23.74 7.66 17.48
C ILE A 844 -22.79 8.63 18.19
N GLU A 845 -21.60 8.78 17.63
CA GLU A 845 -20.48 9.48 18.23
C GLU A 845 -19.45 9.83 17.15
N SER A 846 -18.97 11.07 17.18
CA SER A 846 -17.91 11.62 16.36
C SER A 846 -16.83 12.21 17.27
N ILE A 847 -15.79 12.83 16.69
CA ILE A 847 -14.75 13.54 17.46
C ILE A 847 -15.35 14.65 18.35
N TYR A 848 -16.37 15.37 17.87
CA TYR A 848 -16.84 16.61 18.51
C TYR A 848 -18.27 16.54 19.03
N ASP A 849 -19.06 15.55 18.62
CA ASP A 849 -20.47 15.42 18.99
C ASP A 849 -20.85 13.96 19.21
N TYR A 850 -21.87 13.71 20.04
CA TYR A 850 -22.35 12.38 20.37
C TYR A 850 -23.81 12.41 20.82
N TRP A 851 -24.52 11.29 20.65
CA TRP A 851 -25.89 11.12 21.11
C TRP A 851 -25.99 10.05 22.21
N PRO A 852 -26.11 10.45 23.50
CA PRO A 852 -26.10 9.52 24.62
C PRO A 852 -27.15 8.40 24.51
N GLY A 853 -28.36 8.71 24.06
CA GLY A 853 -29.43 7.73 23.91
C GLY A 853 -29.11 6.62 22.91
N ASN A 854 -28.33 6.91 21.86
CA ASN A 854 -27.92 5.93 20.86
C ASN A 854 -26.76 5.09 21.38
N ILE A 855 -25.82 5.72 22.07
CA ILE A 855 -24.72 5.02 22.74
C ILE A 855 -25.26 4.01 23.78
N LEU A 856 -26.21 4.44 24.61
CA LEU A 856 -26.82 3.59 25.63
C LEU A 856 -27.70 2.50 25.02
N PHE A 857 -28.43 2.80 23.95
CA PHE A 857 -29.22 1.78 23.26
C PHE A 857 -28.34 0.76 22.55
N LEU A 858 -27.27 1.18 21.89
CA LEU A 858 -26.29 0.27 21.29
C LEU A 858 -25.62 -0.61 22.37
N LYS A 859 -25.26 -0.01 23.51
CA LYS A 859 -24.77 -0.79 24.67
C LYS A 859 -25.76 -1.88 25.06
N TYR A 860 -27.02 -1.51 25.26
CA TYR A 860 -28.08 -2.45 25.64
C TYR A 860 -28.25 -3.57 24.60
N LEU A 861 -28.24 -3.24 23.29
CA LEU A 861 -28.30 -4.25 22.24
C LEU A 861 -27.11 -5.22 22.32
N LEU A 862 -25.89 -4.72 22.50
CA LEU A 862 -24.68 -5.53 22.59
C LEU A 862 -24.68 -6.44 23.84
N ASP A 863 -25.11 -5.93 24.99
CA ASP A 863 -25.27 -6.71 26.22
C ASP A 863 -26.27 -7.86 26.04
N GLU A 864 -27.41 -7.58 25.40
CA GLU A 864 -28.44 -8.60 25.12
C GLU A 864 -27.94 -9.66 24.14
N LEU A 865 -27.16 -9.27 23.12
CA LEU A 865 -26.58 -10.19 22.16
C LEU A 865 -25.51 -11.10 22.79
N ALA A 866 -24.70 -10.58 23.72
CA ALA A 866 -23.71 -11.37 24.45
C ALA A 866 -24.36 -12.46 25.33
N GLN A 867 -25.50 -12.17 25.96
CA GLN A 867 -26.23 -13.15 26.79
C GLN A 867 -26.83 -14.31 25.99
N VAL A 868 -27.02 -14.16 24.67
CA VAL A 868 -27.49 -15.24 23.81
C VAL A 868 -26.42 -16.33 23.62
N GLU A 869 -25.13 -16.01 23.81
CA GLU A 869 -24.04 -17.00 23.75
C GLU A 869 -23.98 -17.93 24.98
N GLU A 870 -24.47 -17.47 26.14
CA GLU A 870 -24.44 -18.23 27.40
C GLU A 870 -25.63 -19.19 27.59
N GLN A 871 -26.65 -19.12 26.72
CA GLN A 871 -27.89 -19.93 26.78
C GLN A 871 -28.00 -20.94 25.63
#